data_AF-A0A9Q0N713-F1
#
_entry.id   AF-A0A9Q0N713-F1
#
_cell.length_a   1.000
_cell.length_b   1.000
_cell.length_c   1.000
_cell.angle_alpha   90.00
_cell.angle_beta   90.00
_cell.angle_gamma   90.00
#
_symmetry.space_group_name_H-M   'P 1'
#
loop_
_entity.id
_entity.type
_entity.pdbx_description
1 polymer ?
#
loop_
_entity_poly.entity_id
_entity_poly.type
_entity_poly.pdbx_seq_one_letter_code
_entity_poly.pdbx_strand_id
1 'polypeptide(L)'
;MSKRGADDGGSGQPPIKKVHFEPHLIGSVSTLEEMDIKVLKFQHKKLAQRIEQRIRCESELRQRIEQLEKRQTQDDAVLNVVNRYWNQLNEDIRVLLQRFDAETADEAENKSINSHGIEFDFIIDSVGVSDENEVTTSFLTQLSTWDKEELDDKLANRVQVSKRAVAKVVQVIDRLMQRNEKFSMALRSPNEDGSLPLPDIDETLRQSQIEIMAENKNLQSLNTSLHEKYHTISLKMKELQDTVTGKETEAAELHNQIDDLQYELEKVRLRNDKLENHLAEAIEKLKSFHQLVGDQQPKAGAAAAAARPTVTTSVATQHLEDLQKEVEEYRELATNRLQELDKLHQTHREALKEVEKLKMDIRQLPESVIVETTEYKCLQSQFSVLYNESMQIKTMLDETRNQLHSSKNQHLRQIEMMESEELNVQKKMRNEMIQMEDVLAQIRKEYEMLRIEFEQNMAANEQTAPINREMRHLITSLQNHNGQLKGEVHRYKRKYKDAATENLKLRKEVEEINAKLGSESKKQEIKTEGGQQGVKEESAGDGLTNIKEEGIMKTELDGTDDENIKKEEGVSSAKSEKDGSSVGSLMDKKEGQSSACKIEKETLEAQRTKELKIAEAEVVRDLKSQLKKAMNDQKELKLLLDMYKGVSKDQREKVQLMATEKKLRSEIDDLRNQLKKMQ
;
A
#
# COMPACT_ATOMS: atom_id res chain seq x y z
N MET A 1 16.26 -40.97 31.09
CA MET A 1 16.54 -39.51 31.19
C MET A 1 17.74 -39.18 30.30
N SER A 2 17.69 -38.08 29.54
CA SER A 2 18.88 -37.31 29.15
C SER A 2 18.43 -35.89 28.84
N LYS A 3 19.16 -34.87 29.31
CA LYS A 3 18.76 -33.46 29.12
C LYS A 3 19.13 -33.00 27.71
N ARG A 4 18.22 -32.29 27.04
CA ARG A 4 18.62 -31.33 25.99
C ARG A 4 19.35 -30.17 26.68
N GLY A 5 20.53 -29.81 26.18
CA GLY A 5 21.14 -28.51 26.45
C GLY A 5 20.45 -27.46 25.58
N ALA A 6 20.33 -26.24 26.09
CA ALA A 6 19.78 -25.11 25.34
C ALA A 6 20.91 -24.22 24.79
N ASP A 7 20.59 -23.56 23.68
CA ASP A 7 21.06 -22.24 23.24
C ASP A 7 22.55 -21.87 23.35
N ASP A 8 23.17 -21.69 22.19
CA ASP A 8 24.23 -20.69 21.99
C ASP A 8 23.97 -20.00 20.64
N GLY A 9 23.43 -18.79 20.69
CA GLY A 9 23.12 -17.93 19.54
C GLY A 9 24.37 -17.34 18.87
N GLY A 10 25.36 -18.18 18.56
CA GLY A 10 26.64 -17.81 17.99
C GLY A 10 26.51 -17.14 16.62
N SER A 11 26.46 -15.81 16.59
CA SER A 11 26.52 -14.98 15.38
C SER A 11 27.92 -15.04 14.75
N GLY A 12 28.22 -16.17 14.11
CA GLY A 12 29.53 -16.54 13.58
C GLY A 12 30.03 -15.69 12.42
N GLN A 13 30.40 -14.44 12.70
CA GLN A 13 31.13 -13.58 11.77
C GLN A 13 32.49 -14.25 11.46
N PRO A 14 32.82 -14.54 10.19
CA PRO A 14 34.01 -15.31 9.86
C PRO A 14 35.28 -14.56 10.27
N PRO A 15 36.30 -15.25 10.83
CA PRO A 15 37.47 -14.59 11.40
C PRO A 15 38.23 -13.81 10.31
N ILE A 16 38.42 -12.51 10.57
CA ILE A 16 39.09 -11.59 9.64
C ILE A 16 40.54 -12.03 9.43
N LYS A 17 40.79 -12.71 8.31
CA LYS A 17 42.14 -13.09 7.86
C LYS A 17 42.97 -11.82 7.69
N LYS A 18 43.93 -11.59 8.59
CA LYS A 18 44.85 -10.44 8.52
C LYS A 18 45.75 -10.59 7.28
N VAL A 19 45.37 -9.92 6.20
CA VAL A 19 46.12 -9.95 4.93
C VAL A 19 47.51 -9.36 5.13
N HIS A 20 48.52 -10.18 4.88
CA HIS A 20 49.92 -9.78 4.89
C HIS A 20 50.29 -9.26 3.50
N PHE A 21 50.67 -7.98 3.40
CA PHE A 21 51.12 -7.37 2.14
C PHE A 21 52.63 -7.55 2.00
N GLU A 22 53.06 -8.08 0.87
CA GLU A 22 54.46 -8.36 0.56
C GLU A 22 55.32 -7.06 0.56
N PRO A 23 56.53 -7.05 1.17
CA PRO A 23 57.38 -5.87 1.22
C PRO A 23 57.84 -5.41 -0.18
N HIS A 24 57.62 -4.14 -0.50
CA HIS A 24 58.06 -3.57 -1.79
C HIS A 24 59.38 -2.79 -1.61
N LEU A 25 60.44 -3.25 -2.27
CA LEU A 25 61.74 -2.59 -2.28
C LEU A 25 61.73 -1.37 -3.23
N ILE A 26 62.03 -0.19 -2.70
CA ILE A 26 62.28 1.01 -3.51
C ILE A 26 63.72 0.94 -4.01
N GLY A 27 63.90 0.82 -5.34
CA GLY A 27 65.22 0.81 -5.98
C GLY A 27 65.96 2.16 -5.87
N SER A 28 67.28 2.12 -6.07
CA SER A 28 68.23 3.24 -5.93
C SER A 28 67.68 4.59 -6.39
N VAL A 29 67.94 5.63 -5.59
CA VAL A 29 67.38 6.98 -5.74
C VAL A 29 68.51 8.00 -5.89
N SER A 30 68.37 8.92 -6.84
CA SER A 30 69.40 9.87 -7.26
C SER A 30 69.06 11.32 -6.86
N THR A 31 67.78 11.65 -6.72
CA THR A 31 67.29 12.97 -6.30
C THR A 31 66.10 12.84 -5.34
N LEU A 32 65.80 13.90 -4.58
CA LEU A 32 64.65 13.94 -3.67
C LEU A 32 63.32 13.77 -4.43
N GLU A 33 63.15 14.43 -5.57
CA GLU A 33 61.98 14.30 -6.42
C GLU A 33 61.78 12.87 -6.94
N GLU A 34 62.88 12.16 -7.28
CA GLU A 34 62.81 10.75 -7.68
C GLU A 34 62.38 9.85 -6.49
N MET A 35 62.76 10.22 -5.26
CA MET A 35 62.29 9.57 -4.04
C MET A 35 60.78 9.73 -3.88
N ASP A 36 60.29 10.97 -3.93
CA ASP A 36 58.89 11.30 -3.66
C ASP A 36 57.97 10.71 -4.73
N ILE A 37 58.38 10.73 -6.01
CA ILE A 37 57.66 10.06 -7.09
C ILE A 37 57.58 8.54 -6.87
N LYS A 38 58.64 7.89 -6.36
CA LYS A 38 58.62 6.46 -6.03
C LYS A 38 57.75 6.16 -4.80
N VAL A 39 57.81 7.01 -3.76
CA VAL A 39 56.97 6.90 -2.56
C VAL A 39 55.49 7.07 -2.92
N LEU A 40 55.12 8.07 -3.71
CA LEU A 40 53.75 8.28 -4.18
C LEU A 40 53.24 7.10 -5.03
N LYS A 41 54.07 6.58 -5.95
CA LYS A 41 53.73 5.36 -6.73
C LYS A 41 53.49 4.14 -5.83
N PHE A 42 54.31 3.96 -4.78
CA PHE A 42 54.10 2.87 -3.81
C PHE A 42 52.84 3.08 -2.95
N GLN A 43 52.60 4.30 -2.46
CA GLN A 43 51.37 4.63 -1.72
C GLN A 43 50.13 4.37 -2.57
N HIS A 44 50.13 4.81 -3.83
CA HIS A 44 49.04 4.57 -4.78
C HIS A 44 48.83 3.06 -5.04
N LYS A 45 49.90 2.29 -5.26
CA LYS A 45 49.82 0.82 -5.40
C LYS A 45 49.23 0.16 -4.15
N LYS A 46 49.63 0.60 -2.95
CA LYS A 46 49.13 0.09 -1.67
C LYS A 46 47.70 0.58 -1.32
N LEU A 47 47.22 1.65 -1.95
CA LEU A 47 45.81 2.05 -1.92
C LEU A 47 44.99 1.18 -2.88
N ALA A 48 45.45 1.00 -4.12
CA ALA A 48 44.80 0.14 -5.11
C ALA A 48 44.61 -1.29 -4.59
N GLN A 49 45.63 -1.90 -3.98
CA GLN A 49 45.52 -3.23 -3.36
C GLN A 49 44.47 -3.32 -2.24
N ARG A 50 44.29 -2.25 -1.43
CA ARG A 50 43.24 -2.20 -0.39
C ARG A 50 41.85 -1.99 -0.99
N ILE A 51 41.75 -1.22 -2.06
CA ILE A 51 40.49 -1.02 -2.81
C ILE A 51 40.06 -2.35 -3.45
N GLU A 52 40.98 -3.04 -4.13
CA GLU A 52 40.72 -4.35 -4.72
C GLU A 52 40.32 -5.38 -3.66
N GLN A 53 40.99 -5.42 -2.50
CA GLN A 53 40.57 -6.27 -1.38
C GLN A 53 39.15 -5.93 -0.89
N ARG A 54 38.81 -4.64 -0.74
CA ARG A 54 37.45 -4.23 -0.36
C ARG A 54 36.41 -4.65 -1.40
N ILE A 55 36.69 -4.49 -2.69
CA ILE A 55 35.80 -4.92 -3.79
C ILE A 55 35.58 -6.44 -3.74
N ARG A 56 36.61 -7.23 -3.48
CA ARG A 56 36.47 -8.70 -3.33
C ARG A 56 35.56 -9.06 -2.14
N CYS A 57 35.83 -8.51 -0.96
CA CYS A 57 34.99 -8.77 0.23
C CYS A 57 33.56 -8.21 0.08
N GLU A 58 33.37 -7.09 -0.63
CA GLU A 58 32.05 -6.57 -0.97
C GLU A 58 31.31 -7.52 -1.94
N SER A 59 32.00 -8.09 -2.94
CA SER A 59 31.44 -9.09 -3.84
C SER A 59 31.08 -10.39 -3.12
N GLU A 60 31.89 -10.85 -2.17
CA GLU A 60 31.60 -12.01 -1.31
C GLU A 60 30.34 -11.75 -0.45
N LEU A 61 30.22 -10.56 0.14
CA LEU A 61 29.04 -10.17 0.91
C LEU A 61 27.78 -10.01 0.04
N ARG A 62 27.89 -9.44 -1.17
CA ARG A 62 26.79 -9.33 -2.13
C ARG A 62 26.27 -10.70 -2.56
N GLN A 63 27.17 -11.64 -2.91
CA GLN A 63 26.79 -13.02 -3.20
C GLN A 63 26.15 -13.71 -2.00
N ARG A 64 26.60 -13.40 -0.77
CA ARG A 64 25.99 -13.98 0.44
C ARG A 64 24.60 -13.41 0.73
N ILE A 65 24.36 -12.13 0.44
CA ILE A 65 23.03 -11.51 0.51
C ILE A 65 22.10 -12.18 -0.52
N GLU A 66 22.52 -12.28 -1.78
CA GLU A 66 21.75 -12.94 -2.86
C GLU A 66 21.37 -14.40 -2.52
N GLN A 67 22.28 -15.15 -1.88
CA GLN A 67 21.99 -16.50 -1.38
C GLN A 67 20.94 -16.52 -0.26
N LEU A 68 20.94 -15.52 0.62
CA LEU A 68 19.99 -15.42 1.72
C LEU A 68 18.62 -14.96 1.23
N GLU A 69 18.55 -14.04 0.27
CA GLU A 69 17.31 -13.60 -0.39
C GLU A 69 16.64 -14.74 -1.18
N LYS A 70 17.44 -15.52 -1.93
CA LYS A 70 16.96 -16.73 -2.62
C LYS A 70 16.49 -17.82 -1.67
N ARG A 71 17.11 -17.94 -0.50
CA ARG A 71 16.61 -18.83 0.55
C ARG A 71 15.32 -18.30 1.19
N GLN A 72 15.27 -17.01 1.51
CA GLN A 72 14.10 -16.39 2.15
C GLN A 72 12.85 -16.58 1.28
N THR A 73 12.93 -16.30 -0.02
CA THR A 73 11.82 -16.52 -0.96
C THR A 73 11.39 -18.00 -1.07
N GLN A 74 12.27 -18.96 -0.80
CA GLN A 74 11.91 -20.38 -0.68
C GLN A 74 11.24 -20.70 0.65
N ASP A 75 11.80 -20.22 1.78
CA ASP A 75 11.25 -20.43 3.13
C ASP A 75 9.86 -19.75 3.25
N ASP A 76 9.66 -18.56 2.68
CA ASP A 76 8.38 -17.83 2.56
C ASP A 76 7.32 -18.61 1.75
N ALA A 77 7.73 -19.28 0.65
CA ALA A 77 6.85 -20.12 -0.14
C ALA A 77 6.39 -21.35 0.65
N VAL A 78 7.29 -21.97 1.43
CA VAL A 78 6.94 -23.08 2.35
C VAL A 78 6.00 -22.62 3.46
N LEU A 79 6.24 -21.46 4.07
CA LEU A 79 5.36 -20.88 5.09
C LEU A 79 3.93 -20.66 4.59
N ASN A 80 3.76 -20.17 3.35
CA ASN A 80 2.44 -20.01 2.74
C ASN A 80 1.71 -21.35 2.54
N VAL A 81 2.43 -22.39 2.09
CA VAL A 81 1.85 -23.74 1.92
C VAL A 81 1.44 -24.33 3.28
N VAL A 82 2.27 -24.20 4.31
CA VAL A 82 1.95 -24.65 5.68
C VAL A 82 0.73 -23.88 6.22
N ASN A 83 0.68 -22.56 6.03
CA ASN A 83 -0.44 -21.73 6.48
C ASN A 83 -1.78 -22.16 5.85
N ARG A 84 -1.79 -22.45 4.55
CA ARG A 84 -2.98 -22.94 3.83
C ARG A 84 -3.46 -24.28 4.39
N TYR A 85 -2.56 -25.26 4.56
CA TYR A 85 -2.95 -26.55 5.12
C TYR A 85 -3.40 -26.46 6.59
N TRP A 86 -2.83 -25.55 7.38
CA TRP A 86 -3.28 -25.33 8.76
C TRP A 86 -4.69 -24.73 8.84
N ASN A 87 -5.03 -23.80 7.93
CA ASN A 87 -6.38 -23.26 7.84
C ASN A 87 -7.38 -24.31 7.36
N GLN A 88 -7.05 -25.11 6.33
CA GLN A 88 -7.89 -26.23 5.91
C GLN A 88 -8.19 -27.20 7.06
N LEU A 89 -7.16 -27.59 7.84
CA LEU A 89 -7.32 -28.46 9.00
C LEU A 89 -8.26 -27.84 10.06
N ASN A 90 -8.15 -26.53 10.32
CA ASN A 90 -9.03 -25.80 11.23
C ASN A 90 -10.47 -25.67 10.72
N GLU A 91 -10.69 -25.74 9.40
CA GLU A 91 -12.02 -25.75 8.79
C GLU A 91 -12.64 -27.14 8.86
N ASP A 92 -11.92 -28.17 8.41
CA ASP A 92 -12.34 -29.57 8.41
C ASP A 92 -12.76 -30.00 9.83
N ILE A 93 -12.01 -29.61 10.86
CA ILE A 93 -12.34 -29.89 12.27
C ILE A 93 -13.61 -29.15 12.71
N ARG A 94 -13.82 -27.89 12.29
CA ARG A 94 -15.01 -27.10 12.68
C ARG A 94 -16.28 -27.68 12.05
N VAL A 95 -16.23 -27.99 10.75
CA VAL A 95 -17.32 -28.64 10.03
C VAL A 95 -17.63 -30.03 10.61
N LEU A 96 -16.61 -30.81 10.99
CA LEU A 96 -16.79 -32.11 11.62
C LEU A 96 -17.45 -32.00 13.01
N LEU A 97 -17.03 -31.03 13.82
CA LEU A 97 -17.66 -30.75 15.12
C LEU A 97 -19.11 -30.30 14.96
N GLN A 98 -19.40 -29.39 14.02
CA GLN A 98 -20.76 -28.90 13.76
C GLN A 98 -21.71 -30.02 13.32
N ARG A 99 -21.24 -30.96 12.50
CA ARG A 99 -22.02 -32.15 12.09
C ARG A 99 -22.36 -33.04 13.28
N PHE A 100 -21.39 -33.37 14.12
CA PHE A 100 -21.65 -34.27 15.26
C PHE A 100 -22.41 -33.60 16.41
N ASP A 101 -22.21 -32.31 16.67
CA ASP A 101 -23.03 -31.56 17.64
C ASP A 101 -24.52 -31.53 17.19
N ALA A 102 -24.80 -31.61 15.88
CA ALA A 102 -26.15 -31.78 15.33
C ALA A 102 -26.68 -33.25 15.39
N GLU A 103 -25.82 -34.26 15.18
CA GLU A 103 -26.21 -35.69 15.19
C GLU A 103 -26.33 -36.31 16.61
N THR A 104 -25.95 -35.58 17.66
CA THR A 104 -25.87 -36.08 19.05
C THR A 104 -26.80 -35.33 20.02
N ALA A 105 -27.60 -34.37 19.54
CA ALA A 105 -28.35 -33.45 20.39
C ALA A 105 -29.64 -34.02 21.00
N ASP A 106 -29.54 -34.68 22.16
CA ASP A 106 -30.67 -34.78 23.10
C ASP A 106 -31.00 -33.38 23.67
N GLU A 107 -32.30 -33.06 23.82
CA GLU A 107 -32.76 -31.71 24.23
C GLU A 107 -32.18 -31.20 25.57
N ALA A 108 -31.76 -32.11 26.45
CA ALA A 108 -31.14 -31.80 27.72
C ALA A 108 -29.66 -31.37 27.61
N GLU A 109 -28.84 -32.04 26.79
CA GLU A 109 -27.44 -31.63 26.59
C GLU A 109 -27.34 -30.33 25.79
N ASN A 110 -28.29 -30.08 24.89
CA ASN A 110 -28.27 -28.93 23.98
C ASN A 110 -28.15 -27.57 24.73
N LYS A 111 -28.66 -27.45 25.97
CA LYS A 111 -28.46 -26.25 26.82
C LYS A 111 -27.06 -26.15 27.45
N SER A 112 -26.43 -27.28 27.80
CA SER A 112 -25.07 -27.29 28.35
C SER A 112 -24.02 -27.11 27.25
N ILE A 113 -24.28 -27.65 26.06
CA ILE A 113 -23.40 -27.53 24.90
C ILE A 113 -23.49 -26.13 24.29
N ASN A 114 -24.67 -25.51 24.16
CA ASN A 114 -24.75 -24.10 23.70
C ASN A 114 -23.91 -23.14 24.57
N SER A 115 -23.84 -23.37 25.89
CA SER A 115 -22.98 -22.56 26.78
C SER A 115 -21.48 -22.68 26.46
N HIS A 116 -21.02 -23.82 25.94
CA HIS A 116 -19.63 -24.04 25.52
C HIS A 116 -19.42 -23.76 24.02
N GLY A 117 -20.47 -23.85 23.20
CA GLY A 117 -20.46 -23.50 21.78
C GLY A 117 -20.31 -21.99 21.58
N ILE A 118 -21.04 -21.18 22.35
CA ILE A 118 -20.86 -19.72 22.39
C ILE A 118 -19.42 -19.35 22.80
N GLU A 119 -18.83 -20.07 23.75
CA GLU A 119 -17.44 -19.87 24.16
C GLU A 119 -16.44 -20.31 23.07
N PHE A 120 -16.78 -21.33 22.27
CA PHE A 120 -15.94 -21.83 21.18
C PHE A 120 -15.99 -20.92 19.94
N ASP A 121 -17.16 -20.43 19.55
CA ASP A 121 -17.33 -19.40 18.51
C ASP A 121 -16.55 -18.13 18.90
N PHE A 122 -16.70 -17.67 20.15
CA PHE A 122 -15.95 -16.51 20.66
C PHE A 122 -14.43 -16.72 20.63
N ILE A 123 -13.93 -17.93 20.90
CA ILE A 123 -12.49 -18.27 20.81
C ILE A 123 -12.00 -18.34 19.36
N ILE A 124 -12.82 -18.78 18.41
CA ILE A 124 -12.45 -18.84 16.98
C ILE A 124 -12.47 -17.44 16.35
N ASP A 125 -13.51 -16.65 16.61
CA ASP A 125 -13.63 -15.29 16.10
C ASP A 125 -12.56 -14.36 16.71
N SER A 126 -12.30 -14.47 18.02
CA SER A 126 -11.22 -13.74 18.71
C SER A 126 -9.79 -14.14 18.29
N VAL A 127 -9.62 -15.17 17.45
CA VAL A 127 -8.31 -15.60 16.91
C VAL A 127 -8.20 -15.38 15.39
N GLY A 128 -9.20 -14.72 14.77
CA GLY A 128 -9.11 -14.21 13.41
C GLY A 128 -9.34 -15.27 12.32
N VAL A 129 -10.50 -15.91 12.35
CA VAL A 129 -10.97 -16.84 11.29
C VAL A 129 -12.12 -16.21 10.47
N SER A 130 -12.30 -14.90 10.59
CA SER A 130 -13.50 -14.16 10.13
C SER A 130 -13.44 -13.69 8.66
N ASP A 131 -12.29 -13.82 7.98
CA ASP A 131 -12.05 -13.35 6.60
C ASP A 131 -11.39 -14.42 5.71
N GLU A 132 -12.19 -15.34 5.15
CA GLU A 132 -11.73 -16.49 4.34
C GLU A 132 -11.06 -16.16 2.97
N ASN A 133 -10.79 -14.89 2.64
CA ASN A 133 -10.22 -14.49 1.34
C ASN A 133 -9.03 -13.52 1.40
N GLU A 134 -8.43 -13.26 2.56
CA GLU A 134 -7.18 -12.49 2.60
C GLU A 134 -6.00 -13.27 1.97
N VAL A 135 -5.65 -12.82 0.76
CA VAL A 135 -4.52 -13.22 -0.09
C VAL A 135 -3.26 -13.58 0.71
N THR A 136 -2.48 -14.55 0.24
CA THR A 136 -1.22 -15.04 0.86
C THR A 136 -0.20 -13.95 1.24
N THR A 137 -0.28 -12.76 0.63
CA THR A 137 0.50 -11.58 1.03
C THR A 137 0.17 -11.09 2.46
N SER A 138 -1.09 -11.22 2.92
CA SER A 138 -1.49 -10.77 4.26
C SER A 138 -0.77 -11.58 5.35
N PHE A 139 -0.74 -12.91 5.26
CA PHE A 139 -0.08 -13.74 6.28
C PHE A 139 1.42 -13.45 6.43
N LEU A 140 2.17 -13.32 5.33
CA LEU A 140 3.58 -12.91 5.41
C LEU A 140 3.74 -11.46 5.91
N THR A 141 2.80 -10.56 5.58
CA THR A 141 2.82 -9.19 6.10
C THR A 141 2.59 -9.18 7.62
N GLN A 142 1.62 -9.94 8.12
CA GLN A 142 1.36 -10.10 9.55
C GLN A 142 2.59 -10.66 10.29
N LEU A 143 3.20 -11.72 9.76
CA LEU A 143 4.46 -12.27 10.30
C LEU A 143 5.61 -11.25 10.30
N SER A 144 5.65 -10.33 9.33
CA SER A 144 6.66 -9.25 9.28
C SER A 144 6.39 -8.09 10.23
N THR A 145 5.18 -7.98 10.80
CA THR A 145 4.79 -6.94 11.77
C THR A 145 4.89 -7.37 13.23
N TRP A 146 4.97 -8.67 13.51
CA TRP A 146 5.16 -9.21 14.87
C TRP A 146 6.65 -9.18 15.23
N ASP A 147 6.96 -8.83 16.49
CA ASP A 147 8.31 -9.06 17.00
C ASP A 147 8.57 -10.54 17.31
N LYS A 148 9.80 -10.87 17.72
CA LYS A 148 10.20 -12.28 17.93
C LYS A 148 9.46 -12.94 19.11
N GLU A 149 9.13 -12.18 20.15
CA GLU A 149 8.45 -12.72 21.34
C GLU A 149 6.93 -12.82 21.07
N GLU A 150 6.35 -11.81 20.42
CA GLU A 150 4.96 -11.88 19.94
C GLU A 150 4.74 -13.02 18.93
N LEU A 151 5.67 -13.25 18.01
CA LEU A 151 5.60 -14.31 17.00
C LEU A 151 5.45 -15.71 17.60
N ASP A 152 6.31 -16.05 18.56
CA ASP A 152 6.28 -17.37 19.21
C ASP A 152 4.98 -17.54 20.01
N ASP A 153 4.51 -16.51 20.73
CA ASP A 153 3.24 -16.55 21.47
C ASP A 153 2.01 -16.64 20.56
N LYS A 154 1.94 -15.88 19.47
CA LYS A 154 0.82 -15.93 18.51
C LYS A 154 0.72 -17.30 17.85
N LEU A 155 1.84 -17.88 17.42
CA LEU A 155 1.89 -19.22 16.83
C LEU A 155 1.56 -20.30 17.88
N ALA A 156 2.07 -20.19 19.11
CA ALA A 156 1.76 -21.12 20.19
C ALA A 156 0.25 -21.13 20.53
N ASN A 157 -0.38 -19.96 20.59
CA ASN A 157 -1.83 -19.82 20.80
C ASN A 157 -2.63 -20.46 19.65
N ARG A 158 -2.30 -20.17 18.39
CA ARG A 158 -2.96 -20.78 17.21
C ARG A 158 -2.86 -22.31 17.22
N VAL A 159 -1.69 -22.85 17.56
CA VAL A 159 -1.48 -24.30 17.73
C VAL A 159 -2.28 -24.86 18.92
N GLN A 160 -2.46 -24.09 20.00
CA GLN A 160 -3.23 -24.52 21.16
C GLN A 160 -4.73 -24.59 20.86
N VAL A 161 -5.29 -23.66 20.06
CA VAL A 161 -6.69 -23.71 19.60
C VAL A 161 -6.94 -24.98 18.80
N SER A 162 -6.13 -25.27 17.78
CA SER A 162 -6.27 -26.50 16.99
C SER A 162 -6.18 -27.77 17.84
N LYS A 163 -5.26 -27.82 18.83
CA LYS A 163 -5.15 -28.94 19.78
C LYS A 163 -6.42 -29.13 20.64
N ARG A 164 -7.05 -28.05 21.12
CA ARG A 164 -8.31 -28.12 21.87
C ARG A 164 -9.46 -28.61 20.97
N ALA A 165 -9.51 -28.16 19.71
CA ALA A 165 -10.52 -28.58 18.75
C ALA A 165 -10.43 -30.08 18.42
N VAL A 166 -9.22 -30.61 18.15
CA VAL A 166 -8.99 -32.07 18.00
C VAL A 166 -9.40 -32.84 19.25
N ALA A 167 -9.09 -32.33 20.45
CA ALA A 167 -9.49 -32.99 21.69
C ALA A 167 -11.03 -33.06 21.87
N LYS A 168 -11.79 -32.04 21.41
CA LYS A 168 -13.26 -32.11 21.37
C LYS A 168 -13.75 -33.17 20.39
N VAL A 169 -13.14 -33.28 19.19
CA VAL A 169 -13.50 -34.33 18.21
C VAL A 169 -13.32 -35.73 18.81
N VAL A 170 -12.22 -35.99 19.51
CA VAL A 170 -11.99 -37.29 20.17
C VAL A 170 -13.07 -37.58 21.22
N GLN A 171 -13.40 -36.62 22.10
CA GLN A 171 -14.47 -36.80 23.09
C GLN A 171 -15.84 -37.07 22.44
N VAL A 172 -16.14 -36.44 21.30
CA VAL A 172 -17.37 -36.66 20.54
C VAL A 172 -17.42 -38.08 19.96
N ILE A 173 -16.31 -38.57 19.41
CA ILE A 173 -16.17 -39.96 18.94
C ILE A 173 -16.34 -40.95 20.11
N ASP A 174 -15.71 -40.70 21.26
CA ASP A 174 -15.85 -41.54 22.47
C ASP A 174 -17.31 -41.62 22.94
N ARG A 175 -18.04 -40.50 22.94
CA ARG A 175 -19.49 -40.46 23.26
C ARG A 175 -20.31 -41.24 22.25
N LEU A 176 -20.05 -41.09 20.95
CA LEU A 176 -20.74 -41.82 19.89
C LEU A 176 -20.50 -43.33 19.99
N MET A 177 -19.27 -43.76 20.28
CA MET A 177 -18.95 -45.17 20.54
C MET A 177 -19.74 -45.71 21.75
N GLN A 178 -19.74 -44.99 22.87
CA GLN A 178 -20.52 -45.38 24.06
C GLN A 178 -22.04 -45.38 23.80
N ARG A 179 -22.56 -44.44 23.00
CA ARG A 179 -23.98 -44.40 22.59
C ARG A 179 -24.33 -45.64 21.76
N ASN A 180 -23.50 -45.96 20.77
CA ASN A 180 -23.71 -47.09 19.87
C ASN A 180 -23.54 -48.43 20.60
N GLU A 181 -22.63 -48.53 21.57
CA GLU A 181 -22.49 -49.70 22.44
C GLU A 181 -23.73 -49.88 23.34
N LYS A 182 -24.23 -48.82 23.97
CA LYS A 182 -25.48 -48.86 24.77
C LYS A 182 -26.68 -49.28 23.94
N PHE A 183 -26.87 -48.73 22.73
CA PHE A 183 -27.91 -49.20 21.80
C PHE A 183 -27.70 -50.67 21.43
N SER A 184 -26.47 -51.09 21.15
CA SER A 184 -26.15 -52.50 20.82
C SER A 184 -26.43 -53.46 21.98
N MET A 185 -26.28 -53.03 23.24
CA MET A 185 -26.66 -53.82 24.42
C MET A 185 -28.18 -53.84 24.62
N ALA A 186 -28.86 -52.71 24.51
CA ALA A 186 -30.32 -52.62 24.64
C ALA A 186 -31.05 -53.44 23.55
N LEU A 187 -30.50 -53.49 22.33
CA LEU A 187 -30.99 -54.32 21.23
C LEU A 187 -30.63 -55.81 21.38
N ARG A 188 -29.73 -56.18 22.30
CA ARG A 188 -29.23 -57.55 22.49
C ARG A 188 -29.83 -58.26 23.71
N SER A 189 -30.48 -57.55 24.63
CA SER A 189 -31.14 -58.16 25.80
C SER A 189 -32.68 -57.99 25.80
N PRO A 190 -33.41 -59.09 25.52
CA PRO A 190 -34.84 -59.19 25.82
C PRO A 190 -35.14 -59.97 27.12
N ASN A 191 -34.13 -60.40 27.89
CA ASN A 191 -34.29 -61.31 29.05
C ASN A 191 -33.32 -60.98 30.19
N GLU A 192 -33.68 -61.35 31.42
CA GLU A 192 -32.88 -61.17 32.65
C GLU A 192 -32.65 -59.71 33.10
N ASP A 193 -33.73 -58.94 33.28
CA ASP A 193 -34.22 -58.65 34.65
C ASP A 193 -35.60 -57.94 34.66
N GLY A 194 -36.55 -58.47 35.44
CA GLY A 194 -37.97 -58.12 35.34
C GLY A 194 -38.43 -57.01 36.27
N SER A 195 -38.10 -55.74 36.00
CA SER A 195 -38.51 -54.60 36.87
C SER A 195 -39.15 -53.38 36.20
N LEU A 196 -39.31 -53.34 34.87
CA LEU A 196 -40.08 -52.28 34.19
C LEU A 196 -40.88 -52.86 33.00
N PRO A 197 -42.18 -52.53 32.82
CA PRO A 197 -42.91 -52.83 31.60
C PRO A 197 -42.41 -51.91 30.47
N LEU A 198 -41.53 -52.43 29.63
CA LEU A 198 -41.27 -51.84 28.32
C LEU A 198 -42.56 -51.94 27.46
N PRO A 199 -42.83 -50.97 26.57
CA PRO A 199 -43.93 -51.09 25.61
C PRO A 199 -43.78 -52.35 24.77
N ASP A 200 -44.91 -52.92 24.34
CA ASP A 200 -44.91 -54.05 23.40
C ASP A 200 -44.41 -53.57 22.03
N ILE A 201 -43.08 -53.68 21.84
CA ILE A 201 -42.44 -53.38 20.56
C ILE A 201 -42.84 -54.49 19.60
N ASP A 202 -43.74 -54.13 18.69
CA ASP A 202 -44.27 -54.95 17.61
C ASP A 202 -43.18 -55.82 16.97
N GLU A 203 -43.48 -57.10 16.80
CA GLU A 203 -42.54 -58.09 16.26
C GLU A 203 -42.10 -57.72 14.84
N THR A 204 -42.97 -57.05 14.07
CA THR A 204 -42.62 -56.50 12.75
C THR A 204 -41.54 -55.43 12.83
N LEU A 205 -41.55 -54.58 13.87
CA LEU A 205 -40.49 -53.58 14.11
C LEU A 205 -39.20 -54.26 14.59
N ARG A 206 -39.31 -55.29 15.43
CA ARG A 206 -38.17 -56.10 15.91
C ARG A 206 -37.47 -56.81 14.75
N GLN A 207 -38.24 -57.42 13.84
CA GLN A 207 -37.74 -58.04 12.61
C GLN A 207 -37.14 -57.02 11.64
N SER A 208 -37.82 -55.89 11.41
CA SER A 208 -37.29 -54.80 10.55
C SER A 208 -35.96 -54.25 11.09
N GLN A 209 -35.81 -54.12 12.40
CA GLN A 209 -34.55 -53.72 13.02
C GLN A 209 -33.42 -54.75 12.81
N ILE A 210 -33.72 -56.06 12.85
CA ILE A 210 -32.75 -57.13 12.52
C ILE A 210 -32.29 -57.01 11.06
N GLU A 211 -33.22 -56.77 10.13
CA GLU A 211 -32.93 -56.59 8.71
C GLU A 211 -32.09 -55.32 8.44
N ILE A 212 -32.43 -54.19 9.08
CA ILE A 212 -31.66 -52.95 9.02
C ILE A 212 -30.25 -53.14 9.61
N MET A 213 -30.10 -53.87 10.73
CA MET A 213 -28.79 -54.16 11.31
C MET A 213 -27.95 -55.12 10.44
N ALA A 214 -28.58 -56.11 9.79
CA ALA A 214 -27.93 -56.99 8.83
C ALA A 214 -27.45 -56.20 7.61
N GLU A 215 -28.28 -55.33 7.06
CA GLU A 215 -27.91 -54.52 5.88
C GLU A 215 -26.87 -53.44 6.22
N ASN A 216 -26.94 -52.81 7.40
CA ASN A 216 -25.88 -51.89 7.86
C ASN A 216 -24.53 -52.63 7.96
N LYS A 217 -24.52 -53.88 8.44
CA LYS A 217 -23.32 -54.73 8.45
C LYS A 217 -22.86 -55.11 7.04
N ASN A 218 -23.77 -55.40 6.10
CA ASN A 218 -23.44 -55.62 4.69
C ASN A 218 -22.78 -54.38 4.07
N LEU A 219 -23.37 -53.20 4.29
CA LEU A 219 -22.86 -51.91 3.81
C LEU A 219 -21.48 -51.58 4.40
N GLN A 220 -21.25 -51.82 5.69
CA GLN A 220 -19.93 -51.67 6.31
C GLN A 220 -18.89 -52.62 5.70
N SER A 221 -19.25 -53.88 5.46
CA SER A 221 -18.37 -54.86 4.80
C SER A 221 -18.08 -54.49 3.34
N LEU A 222 -19.09 -54.01 2.61
CA LEU A 222 -18.96 -53.54 1.23
C LEU A 222 -18.04 -52.33 1.16
N ASN A 223 -18.28 -51.32 2.01
CA ASN A 223 -17.48 -50.10 2.11
C ASN A 223 -16.01 -50.40 2.45
N THR A 224 -15.77 -51.32 3.40
CA THR A 224 -14.41 -51.80 3.72
C THR A 224 -13.73 -52.42 2.48
N SER A 225 -14.44 -53.28 1.73
CA SER A 225 -13.87 -53.85 0.49
C SER A 225 -13.68 -52.81 -0.63
N LEU A 226 -14.49 -51.74 -0.65
CA LEU A 226 -14.34 -50.64 -1.60
C LEU A 226 -13.12 -49.78 -1.27
N HIS A 227 -12.87 -49.49 0.00
CA HIS A 227 -11.63 -48.83 0.44
C HIS A 227 -10.39 -49.68 0.16
N GLU A 228 -10.43 -51.00 0.40
CA GLU A 228 -9.34 -51.93 0.06
C GLU A 228 -9.06 -51.96 -1.44
N LYS A 229 -10.10 -52.07 -2.28
CA LYS A 229 -9.99 -52.00 -3.75
C LYS A 229 -9.47 -50.64 -4.21
N TYR A 230 -9.95 -49.54 -3.64
CA TYR A 230 -9.48 -48.19 -3.97
C TYR A 230 -8.00 -48.03 -3.64
N HIS A 231 -7.56 -48.48 -2.46
CA HIS A 231 -6.15 -48.45 -2.07
C HIS A 231 -5.28 -49.30 -3.01
N THR A 232 -5.74 -50.52 -3.35
CA THR A 232 -5.05 -51.41 -4.30
C THR A 232 -4.93 -50.79 -5.70
N ILE A 233 -6.00 -50.15 -6.19
CA ILE A 233 -6.01 -49.44 -7.48
C ILE A 233 -5.10 -48.20 -7.42
N SER A 234 -5.10 -47.47 -6.32
CA SER A 234 -4.24 -46.28 -6.12
C SER A 234 -2.75 -46.65 -6.11
N LEU A 235 -2.36 -47.73 -5.42
CA LEU A 235 -1.00 -48.26 -5.48
C LEU A 235 -0.61 -48.67 -6.91
N LYS A 236 -1.48 -49.43 -7.59
CA LYS A 236 -1.22 -49.89 -8.97
C LYS A 236 -1.18 -48.76 -10.00
N MET A 237 -1.97 -47.70 -9.79
CA MET A 237 -1.90 -46.48 -10.60
C MET A 237 -0.54 -45.80 -10.43
N LYS A 238 0.00 -45.77 -9.21
CA LYS A 238 1.34 -45.24 -8.94
C LYS A 238 2.44 -46.11 -9.56
N GLU A 239 2.37 -47.44 -9.44
CA GLU A 239 3.31 -48.36 -10.10
C GLU A 239 3.36 -48.14 -11.62
N LEU A 240 2.19 -47.94 -12.25
CA LEU A 240 2.09 -47.61 -13.68
C LEU A 240 2.64 -46.22 -13.99
N GLN A 241 2.41 -45.22 -13.13
CA GLN A 241 2.97 -43.87 -13.31
C GLN A 241 4.51 -43.86 -13.19
N ASP A 242 5.06 -44.52 -12.18
CA ASP A 242 6.52 -44.68 -12.00
C ASP A 242 7.13 -45.42 -13.21
N THR A 243 6.40 -46.40 -13.78
CA THR A 243 6.79 -47.12 -15.02
C THR A 243 6.75 -46.23 -16.26
N VAL A 244 5.74 -45.35 -16.39
CA VAL A 244 5.63 -44.38 -17.49
C VAL A 244 6.79 -43.39 -17.44
N THR A 245 7.08 -42.80 -16.28
CA THR A 245 8.21 -41.86 -16.13
C THR A 245 9.57 -42.55 -16.35
N GLY A 246 9.71 -43.83 -16.00
CA GLY A 246 10.86 -44.65 -16.41
C GLY A 246 11.00 -44.80 -17.93
N LYS A 247 9.89 -44.91 -18.66
CA LYS A 247 9.89 -44.97 -20.13
C LYS A 247 10.04 -43.60 -20.82
N GLU A 248 9.58 -42.53 -20.21
CA GLU A 248 9.82 -41.15 -20.66
C GLU A 248 11.31 -40.79 -20.55
N THR A 249 11.98 -41.20 -19.47
CA THR A 249 13.43 -41.00 -19.29
C THR A 249 14.26 -41.86 -20.24
N GLU A 250 13.94 -43.15 -20.41
CA GLU A 250 14.56 -44.02 -21.42
C GLU A 250 14.39 -43.45 -22.85
N ALA A 251 13.21 -42.91 -23.17
CA ALA A 251 12.97 -42.26 -24.46
C ALA A 251 13.82 -40.99 -24.63
N ALA A 252 13.99 -40.16 -23.60
CA ALA A 252 14.85 -38.98 -23.64
C ALA A 252 16.33 -39.34 -23.83
N GLU A 253 16.82 -40.40 -23.16
CA GLU A 253 18.18 -40.91 -23.35
C GLU A 253 18.41 -41.41 -24.78
N LEU A 254 17.42 -42.09 -25.38
CA LEU A 254 17.50 -42.53 -26.78
C LEU A 254 17.48 -41.37 -27.79
N HIS A 255 16.75 -40.28 -27.50
CA HIS A 255 16.82 -39.07 -28.35
C HIS A 255 18.21 -38.42 -28.29
N ASN A 256 18.82 -38.29 -27.10
CA ASN A 256 20.18 -37.77 -26.97
C ASN A 256 21.19 -38.64 -27.75
N GLN A 257 21.08 -39.97 -27.69
CA GLN A 257 21.93 -40.87 -28.48
C GLN A 257 21.72 -40.73 -30.00
N ILE A 258 20.48 -40.47 -30.44
CA ILE A 258 20.16 -40.20 -31.84
C ILE A 258 20.79 -38.88 -32.31
N ASP A 259 20.80 -37.84 -31.47
CA ASP A 259 21.42 -36.55 -31.79
C ASP A 259 22.96 -36.63 -31.84
N ASP A 260 23.58 -37.35 -30.89
CA ASP A 260 25.02 -37.65 -30.91
C ASP A 260 25.42 -38.42 -32.19
N LEU A 261 24.65 -39.44 -32.58
CA LEU A 261 24.90 -40.23 -33.78
C LEU A 261 24.65 -39.42 -35.07
N GLN A 262 23.68 -38.50 -35.09
CA GLN A 262 23.50 -37.56 -36.19
C GLN A 262 24.70 -36.61 -36.32
N TYR A 263 25.22 -36.10 -35.21
CA TYR A 263 26.42 -35.25 -35.20
C TYR A 263 27.66 -35.99 -35.71
N GLU A 264 27.88 -37.24 -35.28
CA GLU A 264 28.96 -38.10 -35.78
C GLU A 264 28.81 -38.39 -37.29
N LEU A 265 27.59 -38.69 -37.75
CA LEU A 265 27.30 -38.99 -39.15
C LEU A 265 27.53 -37.77 -40.06
N GLU A 266 27.13 -36.58 -39.64
CA GLU A 266 27.34 -35.34 -40.40
C GLU A 266 28.83 -34.94 -40.43
N LYS A 267 29.54 -35.13 -39.31
CA LYS A 267 31.02 -35.01 -39.21
C LYS A 267 31.74 -35.98 -40.15
N VAL A 268 31.18 -37.16 -40.42
CA VAL A 268 31.70 -38.11 -41.43
C VAL A 268 31.37 -37.67 -42.85
N ARG A 269 30.15 -37.19 -43.13
CA ARG A 269 29.78 -36.61 -44.44
C ARG A 269 30.70 -35.45 -44.85
N LEU A 270 30.86 -34.47 -43.96
CA LEU A 270 31.76 -33.31 -44.16
C LEU A 270 33.25 -33.69 -44.31
N ARG A 271 33.63 -34.93 -43.99
CA ARG A 271 34.94 -35.51 -44.32
C ARG A 271 34.93 -36.19 -45.69
N ASN A 272 33.87 -36.92 -46.02
CA ASN A 272 33.71 -37.57 -47.33
C ASN A 272 33.63 -36.53 -48.46
N ASP A 273 32.85 -35.47 -48.29
CA ASP A 273 32.73 -34.37 -49.27
C ASP A 273 34.10 -33.77 -49.61
N LYS A 274 34.99 -33.62 -48.63
CA LYS A 274 36.36 -33.12 -48.84
C LYS A 274 37.22 -34.10 -49.63
N LEU A 275 37.07 -35.41 -49.39
CA LEU A 275 37.75 -36.45 -50.16
C LEU A 275 37.19 -36.56 -51.58
N GLU A 276 35.88 -36.40 -51.78
CA GLU A 276 35.24 -36.37 -53.09
C GLU A 276 35.66 -35.13 -53.90
N ASN A 277 35.76 -33.94 -53.28
CA ASN A 277 36.32 -32.75 -53.93
C ASN A 277 37.78 -32.95 -54.34
N HIS A 278 38.64 -33.49 -53.46
CA HIS A 278 40.03 -33.79 -53.82
C HIS A 278 40.15 -34.88 -54.90
N LEU A 279 39.25 -35.86 -54.93
CA LEU A 279 39.17 -36.86 -55.99
C LEU A 279 38.72 -36.23 -57.32
N ALA A 280 37.76 -35.31 -57.30
CA ALA A 280 37.33 -34.56 -58.47
C ALA A 280 38.47 -33.70 -59.04
N GLU A 281 39.20 -32.96 -58.20
CA GLU A 281 40.43 -32.26 -58.59
C GLU A 281 41.48 -33.19 -59.22
N ALA A 282 41.70 -34.37 -58.63
CA ALA A 282 42.67 -35.35 -59.13
C ALA A 282 42.23 -35.94 -60.48
N ILE A 283 40.93 -36.19 -60.66
CA ILE A 283 40.34 -36.63 -61.92
C ILE A 283 40.42 -35.53 -62.99
N GLU A 284 40.23 -34.26 -62.64
CA GLU A 284 40.38 -33.13 -63.57
C GLU A 284 41.83 -32.96 -64.03
N LYS A 285 42.78 -33.03 -63.09
CA LYS A 285 44.23 -33.08 -63.39
C LYS A 285 44.55 -34.27 -64.30
N LEU A 286 44.05 -35.47 -64.02
CA LEU A 286 44.22 -36.65 -64.88
C LEU A 286 43.53 -36.53 -66.24
N LYS A 287 42.39 -35.82 -66.35
CA LYS A 287 41.73 -35.53 -67.63
C LYS A 287 42.56 -34.58 -68.49
N SER A 288 43.16 -33.55 -67.90
CA SER A 288 44.08 -32.66 -68.63
C SER A 288 45.31 -33.43 -69.17
N PHE A 289 45.84 -34.39 -68.39
CA PHE A 289 46.89 -35.31 -68.86
C PHE A 289 46.40 -36.32 -69.92
N HIS A 290 45.16 -36.81 -69.87
CA HIS A 290 44.62 -37.72 -70.89
C HIS A 290 44.20 -37.03 -72.18
N GLN A 291 43.81 -35.75 -72.13
CA GLN A 291 43.52 -34.94 -73.31
C GLN A 291 44.80 -34.57 -74.08
N LEU A 292 45.98 -34.78 -73.47
CA LEU A 292 47.27 -34.82 -74.13
C LEU A 292 47.60 -36.21 -74.77
N VAL A 293 46.71 -37.24 -74.69
CA VAL A 293 47.07 -38.67 -74.95
C VAL A 293 46.08 -39.65 -75.69
N GLY A 294 44.72 -39.72 -75.49
CA GLY A 294 43.97 -41.04 -75.51
C GLY A 294 42.83 -41.53 -76.52
N ASP A 295 42.27 -42.78 -76.22
CA ASP A 295 41.67 -43.95 -77.05
C ASP A 295 40.25 -44.66 -76.67
N GLN A 296 39.99 -46.04 -76.80
CA GLN A 296 38.69 -46.79 -77.21
C GLN A 296 38.50 -48.39 -76.95
N GLN A 297 37.30 -49.07 -77.18
CA GLN A 297 36.97 -50.56 -77.59
C GLN A 297 35.79 -51.47 -76.92
N PRO A 298 35.27 -52.64 -77.49
CA PRO A 298 33.92 -53.34 -77.23
C PRO A 298 33.77 -54.93 -76.94
N LYS A 299 32.54 -55.60 -76.95
CA LYS A 299 32.17 -57.04 -76.50
C LYS A 299 30.86 -57.77 -77.09
N ALA A 300 30.60 -59.13 -76.95
CA ALA A 300 29.34 -59.93 -77.37
C ALA A 300 29.11 -61.45 -76.87
N GLY A 301 27.95 -62.17 -77.09
CA GLY A 301 27.68 -63.68 -76.91
C GLY A 301 26.19 -64.30 -76.81
N ALA A 302 25.88 -65.64 -77.03
CA ALA A 302 24.52 -66.36 -76.91
C ALA A 302 24.43 -67.97 -77.04
N ALA A 303 23.33 -68.72 -76.63
CA ALA A 303 23.01 -70.22 -76.85
C ALA A 303 21.58 -70.81 -76.41
N ALA A 304 21.09 -72.04 -76.85
CA ALA A 304 19.85 -72.82 -76.37
C ALA A 304 19.55 -74.31 -76.92
N ALA A 305 18.71 -75.20 -76.29
CA ALA A 305 18.13 -76.54 -76.80
C ALA A 305 17.08 -77.34 -75.87
N ALA A 306 16.24 -78.33 -76.34
CA ALA A 306 15.30 -79.22 -75.50
C ALA A 306 14.52 -80.51 -76.08
N ALA A 307 14.24 -81.55 -75.22
CA ALA A 307 13.11 -82.56 -74.97
C ALA A 307 12.29 -83.49 -75.99
N ARG A 308 11.84 -84.75 -75.57
CA ARG A 308 10.75 -85.66 -76.15
C ARG A 308 10.31 -86.94 -75.29
N PRO A 309 9.05 -87.51 -75.33
CA PRO A 309 8.56 -88.73 -74.57
C PRO A 309 7.83 -89.90 -75.36
N THR A 310 7.26 -91.00 -74.75
CA THR A 310 6.44 -92.15 -75.35
C THR A 310 5.68 -93.08 -74.31
N VAL A 311 4.64 -93.91 -74.67
CA VAL A 311 3.75 -94.80 -73.80
C VAL A 311 3.20 -96.11 -74.53
N THR A 312 2.67 -97.17 -73.83
CA THR A 312 2.11 -98.47 -74.36
C THR A 312 0.98 -99.16 -73.49
N THR A 313 0.44 -100.36 -73.89
CA THR A 313 -0.11 -101.51 -73.05
C THR A 313 -1.66 -101.78 -72.93
N SER A 314 -2.10 -103.08 -72.87
CA SER A 314 -3.48 -103.62 -72.61
C SER A 314 -3.55 -105.19 -72.54
N VAL A 315 -4.57 -105.85 -71.90
CA VAL A 315 -5.11 -107.21 -72.28
C VAL A 315 -6.51 -107.67 -71.69
N ALA A 316 -6.68 -108.05 -70.40
CA ALA A 316 -7.88 -108.64 -69.80
C ALA A 316 -9.08 -107.66 -69.82
N THR A 317 -9.95 -107.74 -70.84
CA THR A 317 -10.87 -106.63 -71.16
C THR A 317 -11.97 -106.42 -70.15
N GLN A 318 -12.66 -107.44 -69.63
CA GLN A 318 -13.74 -107.17 -68.66
C GLN A 318 -13.19 -106.54 -67.37
N HIS A 319 -12.06 -107.04 -66.86
CA HIS A 319 -11.40 -106.44 -65.70
C HIS A 319 -10.76 -105.07 -66.04
N LEU A 320 -10.32 -104.85 -67.28
CA LEU A 320 -9.91 -103.52 -67.76
C LEU A 320 -11.09 -102.56 -67.94
N GLU A 321 -12.29 -103.04 -68.27
CA GLU A 321 -13.51 -102.22 -68.37
C GLU A 321 -13.96 -101.80 -66.96
N ASP A 322 -13.93 -102.71 -65.99
CA ASP A 322 -14.16 -102.37 -64.58
C ASP A 322 -13.07 -101.42 -64.03
N LEU A 323 -11.79 -101.67 -64.31
CA LEU A 323 -10.68 -100.77 -63.94
C LEU A 323 -10.72 -99.44 -64.70
N GLN A 324 -11.20 -99.42 -65.94
CA GLN A 324 -11.42 -98.18 -66.71
C GLN A 324 -12.55 -97.39 -66.09
N LYS A 325 -13.64 -98.05 -65.69
CA LYS A 325 -14.77 -97.42 -64.99
C LYS A 325 -14.36 -96.87 -63.61
N GLU A 326 -13.58 -97.62 -62.83
CA GLU A 326 -12.96 -97.09 -61.60
C GLU A 326 -12.04 -95.89 -61.90
N VAL A 327 -11.22 -95.96 -62.94
CA VAL A 327 -10.35 -94.85 -63.36
C VAL A 327 -11.15 -93.64 -63.88
N GLU A 328 -12.29 -93.85 -64.54
CA GLU A 328 -13.25 -92.80 -64.90
C GLU A 328 -13.85 -92.16 -63.64
N GLU A 329 -14.31 -92.95 -62.67
CA GLU A 329 -14.86 -92.47 -61.40
C GLU A 329 -13.80 -91.71 -60.57
N TYR A 330 -12.55 -92.17 -60.56
CA TYR A 330 -11.42 -91.43 -59.95
C TYR A 330 -11.06 -90.16 -60.73
N ARG A 331 -11.18 -90.13 -62.07
CA ARG A 331 -11.01 -88.92 -62.90
C ARG A 331 -12.11 -87.90 -62.63
N GLU A 332 -13.36 -88.33 -62.54
CA GLU A 332 -14.49 -87.46 -62.20
C GLU A 332 -14.36 -86.92 -60.77
N LEU A 333 -14.01 -87.77 -59.80
CA LEU A 333 -13.77 -87.34 -58.42
C LEU A 333 -12.61 -86.33 -58.33
N ALA A 334 -11.49 -86.57 -59.01
CA ALA A 334 -10.37 -85.63 -59.07
C ALA A 334 -10.76 -84.31 -59.76
N THR A 335 -11.58 -84.37 -60.82
CA THR A 335 -12.08 -83.18 -61.54
C THR A 335 -13.04 -82.37 -60.66
N ASN A 336 -13.94 -83.03 -59.93
CA ASN A 336 -14.83 -82.39 -58.97
C ASN A 336 -14.03 -81.74 -57.83
N ARG A 337 -13.01 -82.44 -57.31
CA ARG A 337 -12.11 -81.92 -56.26
C ARG A 337 -11.29 -80.71 -56.73
N LEU A 338 -10.88 -80.69 -58.00
CA LEU A 338 -10.23 -79.53 -58.61
C LEU A 338 -11.21 -78.35 -58.74
N GLN A 339 -12.44 -78.59 -59.20
CA GLN A 339 -13.48 -77.55 -59.26
C GLN A 339 -13.87 -77.00 -57.87
N GLU A 340 -13.86 -77.82 -56.81
CA GLU A 340 -14.03 -77.37 -55.42
C GLU A 340 -12.89 -76.43 -55.01
N LEU A 341 -11.64 -76.79 -55.30
CA LEU A 341 -10.46 -75.98 -55.00
C LEU A 341 -10.43 -74.67 -55.80
N ASP A 342 -10.80 -74.69 -57.08
CA ASP A 342 -10.87 -73.48 -57.91
C ASP A 342 -11.96 -72.52 -57.43
N LYS A 343 -13.13 -73.03 -57.02
CA LYS A 343 -14.19 -72.23 -56.37
C LYS A 343 -13.72 -71.63 -55.05
N LEU A 344 -12.98 -72.40 -54.24
CA LEU A 344 -12.44 -71.92 -52.96
C LEU A 344 -11.32 -70.87 -53.17
N HIS A 345 -10.47 -71.05 -54.17
CA HIS A 345 -9.48 -70.05 -54.60
C HIS A 345 -10.12 -68.80 -55.21
N GLN A 346 -11.29 -68.90 -55.84
CA GLN A 346 -12.04 -67.74 -56.32
C GLN A 346 -12.62 -66.94 -55.16
N THR A 347 -13.39 -67.58 -54.27
CA THR A 347 -14.00 -66.92 -53.09
C THR A 347 -12.96 -66.33 -52.15
N HIS A 348 -11.81 -66.99 -51.94
CA HIS A 348 -10.69 -66.42 -51.17
C HIS A 348 -10.11 -65.15 -51.83
N ARG A 349 -9.97 -65.12 -53.16
CA ARG A 349 -9.52 -63.90 -53.88
C ARG A 349 -10.55 -62.78 -53.86
N GLU A 350 -11.83 -63.10 -53.77
CA GLU A 350 -12.91 -62.11 -53.64
C GLU A 350 -12.95 -61.52 -52.22
N ALA A 351 -12.85 -62.36 -51.19
CA ALA A 351 -12.72 -61.91 -49.79
C ALA A 351 -11.46 -61.05 -49.57
N LEU A 352 -10.31 -61.38 -50.19
CA LEU A 352 -9.12 -60.54 -50.11
C LEU A 352 -9.33 -59.15 -50.73
N LYS A 353 -10.01 -59.04 -51.88
CA LYS A 353 -10.35 -57.76 -52.49
C LYS A 353 -11.30 -56.93 -51.63
N GLU A 354 -12.27 -57.57 -50.98
CA GLU A 354 -13.17 -56.90 -50.05
C GLU A 354 -12.42 -56.37 -48.80
N VAL A 355 -11.50 -57.17 -48.25
CA VAL A 355 -10.61 -56.74 -47.17
C VAL A 355 -9.69 -55.58 -47.59
N GLU A 356 -9.15 -55.57 -48.81
CA GLU A 356 -8.36 -54.45 -49.33
C GLU A 356 -9.21 -53.18 -49.55
N LYS A 357 -10.43 -53.33 -50.09
CA LYS A 357 -11.39 -52.23 -50.23
C LYS A 357 -11.73 -51.61 -48.86
N LEU A 358 -12.13 -52.42 -47.90
CA LEU A 358 -12.48 -51.96 -46.54
C LEU A 358 -11.27 -51.30 -45.85
N LYS A 359 -10.04 -51.76 -46.10
CA LYS A 359 -8.81 -51.09 -45.63
C LYS A 359 -8.57 -49.73 -46.29
N MET A 360 -8.99 -49.52 -47.54
CA MET A 360 -8.96 -48.19 -48.17
C MET A 360 -10.07 -47.30 -47.61
N ASP A 361 -11.29 -47.81 -47.53
CA ASP A 361 -12.47 -47.08 -47.03
C ASP A 361 -12.22 -46.56 -45.60
N ILE A 362 -11.64 -47.38 -44.71
CA ILE A 362 -11.25 -46.99 -43.34
C ILE A 362 -10.12 -45.94 -43.31
N ARG A 363 -9.18 -45.99 -44.28
CA ARG A 363 -8.05 -45.03 -44.36
C ARG A 363 -8.46 -43.67 -44.95
N GLN A 364 -9.61 -43.58 -45.61
CA GLN A 364 -10.11 -42.37 -46.25
C GLN A 364 -11.54 -42.06 -45.77
N LEU A 365 -11.76 -42.18 -44.46
CA LEU A 365 -13.04 -41.91 -43.81
C LEU A 365 -13.49 -40.45 -44.11
N PRO A 366 -14.70 -40.22 -44.64
CA PRO A 366 -15.19 -38.87 -44.89
C PRO A 366 -15.34 -38.06 -43.60
N GLU A 367 -15.01 -36.77 -43.65
CA GLU A 367 -15.07 -35.86 -42.51
C GLU A 367 -16.48 -35.80 -41.86
N SER A 368 -17.55 -35.91 -42.65
CA SER A 368 -18.92 -36.00 -42.14
C SER A 368 -19.14 -37.17 -41.18
N VAL A 369 -18.56 -38.34 -41.48
CA VAL A 369 -18.64 -39.53 -40.61
C VAL A 369 -17.87 -39.30 -39.32
N ILE A 370 -16.70 -38.64 -39.41
CA ILE A 370 -15.88 -38.29 -38.24
C ILE A 370 -16.64 -37.31 -37.33
N VAL A 371 -17.23 -36.26 -37.89
CA VAL A 371 -18.03 -35.25 -37.16
C VAL A 371 -19.29 -35.86 -36.51
N GLU A 372 -19.83 -36.92 -37.11
CA GLU A 372 -20.96 -37.67 -36.55
C GLU A 372 -20.59 -38.59 -35.37
N THR A 373 -19.30 -38.90 -35.15
CA THR A 373 -18.88 -39.76 -34.02
C THR A 373 -19.15 -39.13 -32.65
N THR A 374 -19.36 -40.00 -31.65
CA THR A 374 -19.47 -39.64 -30.23
C THR A 374 -18.20 -38.97 -29.70
N GLU A 375 -17.05 -39.43 -30.18
CA GLU A 375 -15.70 -39.01 -29.84
C GLU A 375 -15.44 -37.57 -30.30
N TYR A 376 -15.75 -37.26 -31.57
CA TYR A 376 -15.66 -35.89 -32.09
C TYR A 376 -16.59 -34.94 -31.34
N LYS A 377 -17.85 -35.34 -31.09
CA LYS A 377 -18.82 -34.52 -30.35
C LYS A 377 -18.39 -34.28 -28.90
N CYS A 378 -17.78 -35.27 -28.25
CA CYS A 378 -17.19 -35.12 -26.92
C CYS A 378 -16.01 -34.12 -26.93
N LEU A 379 -15.09 -34.26 -27.90
CA LEU A 379 -13.96 -33.35 -28.07
C LEU A 379 -14.40 -31.92 -28.42
N GLN A 380 -15.42 -31.76 -29.26
CA GLN A 380 -16.04 -30.48 -29.59
C GLN A 380 -16.67 -29.81 -28.36
N SER A 381 -17.32 -30.59 -27.48
CA SER A 381 -17.85 -30.12 -26.21
C SER A 381 -16.72 -29.65 -25.27
N GLN A 382 -15.66 -30.45 -25.12
CA GLN A 382 -14.49 -30.10 -24.30
C GLN A 382 -13.79 -28.82 -24.82
N PHE A 383 -13.58 -28.72 -26.14
CA PHE A 383 -13.01 -27.54 -26.77
C PHE A 383 -13.89 -26.29 -26.55
N SER A 384 -15.21 -26.44 -26.60
CA SER A 384 -16.15 -25.34 -26.34
C SER A 384 -16.07 -24.82 -24.90
N VAL A 385 -15.88 -25.73 -23.92
CA VAL A 385 -15.64 -25.35 -22.52
C VAL A 385 -14.30 -24.63 -22.38
N LEU A 386 -13.20 -25.23 -22.86
CA LEU A 386 -11.85 -24.64 -22.79
C LEU A 386 -11.75 -23.27 -23.50
N TYR A 387 -12.47 -23.09 -24.61
CA TYR A 387 -12.54 -21.81 -25.32
C TYR A 387 -13.24 -20.73 -24.49
N ASN A 388 -14.36 -21.08 -23.85
CA ASN A 388 -15.10 -20.16 -22.98
C ASN A 388 -14.29 -19.81 -21.72
N GLU A 389 -13.67 -20.80 -21.07
CA GLU A 389 -12.76 -20.58 -19.93
C GLU A 389 -11.58 -19.67 -20.31
N SER A 390 -10.94 -19.92 -21.45
CA SER A 390 -9.85 -19.07 -21.96
C SER A 390 -10.30 -17.63 -22.19
N MET A 391 -11.52 -17.42 -22.70
CA MET A 391 -12.07 -16.08 -22.94
C MET A 391 -12.48 -15.37 -21.63
N GLN A 392 -12.96 -16.12 -20.63
CA GLN A 392 -13.27 -15.61 -19.30
C GLN A 392 -11.98 -15.20 -18.56
N ILE A 393 -10.94 -16.04 -18.59
CA ILE A 393 -9.61 -15.73 -18.04
C ILE A 393 -9.02 -14.48 -18.69
N LYS A 394 -9.15 -14.34 -20.02
CA LYS A 394 -8.73 -13.13 -20.74
C LYS A 394 -9.46 -11.88 -20.25
N THR A 395 -10.78 -11.97 -20.03
CA THR A 395 -11.59 -10.85 -19.51
C THR A 395 -11.14 -10.44 -18.12
N MET A 396 -11.00 -11.39 -17.18
CA MET A 396 -10.50 -11.14 -15.82
C MET A 396 -9.10 -10.52 -15.82
N LEU A 397 -8.24 -10.94 -16.75
CA LEU A 397 -6.87 -10.42 -16.90
C LEU A 397 -6.85 -8.98 -17.41
N ASP A 398 -7.74 -8.60 -18.33
CA ASP A 398 -7.88 -7.21 -18.79
C ASP A 398 -8.60 -6.32 -17.75
N GLU A 399 -9.54 -6.85 -16.97
CA GLU A 399 -10.11 -6.18 -15.78
C GLU A 399 -9.03 -5.91 -14.72
N THR A 400 -8.20 -6.90 -14.40
CA THR A 400 -7.10 -6.77 -13.42
C THR A 400 -6.08 -5.72 -13.87
N ARG A 401 -5.77 -5.66 -15.18
CA ARG A 401 -4.92 -4.60 -15.77
C ARG A 401 -5.53 -3.21 -15.59
N ASN A 402 -6.85 -3.08 -15.80
CA ASN A 402 -7.55 -1.80 -15.62
C ASN A 402 -7.59 -1.38 -14.15
N GLN A 403 -7.80 -2.32 -13.21
CA GLN A 403 -7.70 -2.07 -11.77
C GLN A 403 -6.28 -1.60 -11.36
N LEU A 404 -5.24 -2.29 -11.84
CA LEU A 404 -3.84 -1.92 -11.59
C LEU A 404 -3.51 -0.52 -12.15
N HIS A 405 -3.99 -0.20 -13.35
CA HIS A 405 -3.80 1.13 -13.94
C HIS A 405 -4.55 2.21 -13.14
N SER A 406 -5.78 1.95 -12.70
CA SER A 406 -6.55 2.84 -11.83
C SER A 406 -5.84 3.10 -10.50
N SER A 407 -5.38 2.04 -9.82
CA SER A 407 -4.63 2.10 -8.56
C SER A 407 -3.33 2.91 -8.71
N LYS A 408 -2.56 2.67 -9.78
CA LYS A 408 -1.35 3.45 -10.09
C LYS A 408 -1.68 4.95 -10.25
N ASN A 409 -2.73 5.27 -11.00
CA ASN A 409 -3.12 6.67 -11.25
C ASN A 409 -3.68 7.34 -9.98
N GLN A 410 -4.36 6.60 -9.11
CA GLN A 410 -4.80 7.09 -7.80
C GLN A 410 -3.63 7.38 -6.87
N HIS A 411 -2.63 6.48 -6.81
CA HIS A 411 -1.44 6.67 -5.99
C HIS A 411 -0.57 7.85 -6.48
N LEU A 412 -0.42 8.03 -7.80
CA LEU A 412 0.26 9.21 -8.37
C LEU A 412 -0.41 10.52 -7.93
N ARG A 413 -1.75 10.62 -8.00
CA ARG A 413 -2.49 11.80 -7.51
C ARG A 413 -2.34 12.02 -6.01
N GLN A 414 -2.20 10.95 -5.23
CA GLN A 414 -1.94 11.05 -3.79
C GLN A 414 -0.54 11.65 -3.52
N ILE A 415 0.47 11.27 -4.32
CA ILE A 415 1.82 11.85 -4.25
C ILE A 415 1.77 13.35 -4.63
N GLU A 416 1.15 13.70 -5.75
CA GLU A 416 0.94 15.10 -6.17
C GLU A 416 0.25 15.94 -5.08
N MET A 417 -0.72 15.35 -4.37
CA MET A 417 -1.40 16.00 -3.24
C MET A 417 -0.46 16.22 -2.05
N MET A 418 0.29 15.19 -1.63
CA MET A 418 1.25 15.28 -0.52
C MET A 418 2.37 16.29 -0.80
N GLU A 419 2.91 16.32 -2.02
CA GLU A 419 3.89 17.33 -2.44
C GLU A 419 3.31 18.76 -2.35
N SER A 420 2.04 18.93 -2.72
CA SER A 420 1.35 20.22 -2.61
C SER A 420 1.11 20.64 -1.15
N GLU A 421 0.82 19.68 -0.27
CA GLU A 421 0.62 19.90 1.16
C GLU A 421 1.95 20.25 1.86
N GLU A 422 3.03 19.52 1.58
CA GLU A 422 4.37 19.83 2.09
C GLU A 422 4.81 21.22 1.67
N LEU A 423 4.66 21.57 0.39
CA LEU A 423 4.99 22.90 -0.12
C LEU A 423 4.16 24.01 0.57
N ASN A 424 2.92 23.72 0.94
CA ASN A 424 2.06 24.66 1.67
C ASN A 424 2.44 24.77 3.17
N VAL A 425 2.90 23.69 3.80
CA VAL A 425 3.48 23.73 5.17
C VAL A 425 4.81 24.48 5.18
N GLN A 426 5.72 24.22 4.22
CA GLN A 426 6.97 24.97 4.07
C GLN A 426 6.72 26.49 3.90
N LYS A 427 5.70 26.88 3.11
CA LYS A 427 5.31 28.30 2.96
C LYS A 427 4.83 28.93 4.27
N LYS A 428 4.00 28.22 5.05
CA LYS A 428 3.54 28.68 6.37
C LYS A 428 4.71 28.88 7.32
N MET A 429 5.59 27.88 7.44
CA MET A 429 6.76 27.93 8.32
C MET A 429 7.73 29.06 7.93
N ARG A 430 7.94 29.34 6.64
CA ARG A 430 8.72 30.51 6.20
C ARG A 430 8.06 31.84 6.58
N ASN A 431 6.73 31.95 6.47
CA ASN A 431 6.00 33.16 6.86
C ASN A 431 6.04 33.37 8.39
N GLU A 432 5.91 32.31 9.17
CA GLU A 432 6.04 32.34 10.64
C GLU A 432 7.46 32.70 11.07
N MET A 433 8.49 32.19 10.39
CA MET A 433 9.89 32.58 10.61
C MET A 433 10.11 34.08 10.39
N ILE A 434 9.63 34.63 9.26
CA ILE A 434 9.71 36.07 8.95
C ILE A 434 8.98 36.90 10.01
N GLN A 435 7.78 36.49 10.43
CA GLN A 435 7.04 37.19 11.50
C GLN A 435 7.79 37.19 12.83
N MET A 436 8.48 36.10 13.19
CA MET A 436 9.31 36.05 14.38
C MET A 436 10.59 36.88 14.25
N GLU A 437 11.17 36.99 13.05
CA GLU A 437 12.30 37.89 12.77
C GLU A 437 11.89 39.37 12.88
N ASP A 438 10.71 39.75 12.35
CA ASP A 438 10.12 41.09 12.49
C ASP A 438 9.84 41.44 13.96
N VAL A 439 9.26 40.52 14.74
CA VAL A 439 9.02 40.70 16.18
C VAL A 439 10.33 40.85 16.95
N LEU A 440 11.37 40.06 16.63
CA LEU A 440 12.69 40.20 17.24
C LEU A 440 13.37 41.53 16.86
N ALA A 441 13.18 42.04 15.64
CA ALA A 441 13.67 43.35 15.23
C ALA A 441 12.95 44.48 15.98
N GLN A 442 11.63 44.38 16.16
CA GLN A 442 10.84 45.34 16.93
C GLN A 442 11.24 45.36 18.42
N ILE A 443 11.39 44.20 19.07
CA ILE A 443 11.83 44.11 20.47
C ILE A 443 13.24 44.69 20.65
N ARG A 444 14.16 44.47 19.69
CA ARG A 444 15.50 45.09 19.71
C ARG A 444 15.43 46.62 19.62
N LYS A 445 14.53 47.14 18.79
CA LYS A 445 14.30 48.59 18.67
C LYS A 445 13.71 49.16 19.96
N GLU A 446 12.72 48.50 20.56
CA GLU A 446 12.14 48.89 21.85
C GLU A 446 13.15 48.88 22.99
N TYR A 447 14.02 47.85 23.04
CA TYR A 447 15.13 47.78 23.99
C TYR A 447 16.11 48.96 23.84
N GLU A 448 16.53 49.29 22.62
CA GLU A 448 17.47 50.39 22.40
C GLU A 448 16.82 51.77 22.66
N MET A 449 15.52 51.94 22.37
CA MET A 449 14.77 53.15 22.77
C MET A 449 14.72 53.28 24.30
N LEU A 450 14.32 52.23 25.02
CA LEU A 450 14.25 52.23 26.48
C LEU A 450 15.64 52.43 27.14
N ARG A 451 16.70 51.91 26.51
CA ARG A 451 18.09 52.14 26.92
C ARG A 451 18.49 53.61 26.77
N ILE A 452 18.16 54.23 25.63
CA ILE A 452 18.41 55.66 25.38
C ILE A 452 17.59 56.52 26.38
N GLU A 453 16.34 56.18 26.64
CA GLU A 453 15.51 56.85 27.66
C GLU A 453 16.12 56.71 29.06
N PHE A 454 16.65 55.55 29.42
CA PHE A 454 17.34 55.34 30.70
C PHE A 454 18.63 56.17 30.79
N GLU A 455 19.44 56.20 29.73
CA GLU A 455 20.68 56.98 29.67
C GLU A 455 20.42 58.50 29.74
N GLN A 456 19.37 58.99 29.06
CA GLN A 456 18.90 60.38 29.18
C GLN A 456 18.40 60.72 30.60
N ASN A 457 17.60 59.84 31.22
CA ASN A 457 17.13 60.02 32.59
C ASN A 457 18.30 60.04 33.59
N MET A 458 19.29 59.16 33.41
CA MET A 458 20.51 59.16 34.23
C MET A 458 21.30 60.46 34.09
N ALA A 459 21.51 60.96 32.88
CA ALA A 459 22.21 62.23 32.63
C ALA A 459 21.47 63.44 33.23
N ALA A 460 20.13 63.48 33.13
CA ALA A 460 19.31 64.52 33.76
C ALA A 460 19.37 64.47 35.30
N ASN A 461 19.38 63.26 35.88
CA ASN A 461 19.48 63.06 37.31
C ASN A 461 20.90 63.38 37.85
N GLU A 462 21.95 63.15 37.06
CA GLU A 462 23.31 63.58 37.38
C GLU A 462 23.40 65.12 37.48
N GLN A 463 22.84 65.86 36.51
CA GLN A 463 22.78 67.34 36.54
C GLN A 463 21.93 67.87 37.71
N THR A 464 20.97 67.09 38.20
CA THR A 464 20.12 67.45 39.34
C THR A 464 20.90 67.55 40.65
N ALA A 465 22.04 66.85 40.80
CA ALA A 465 22.85 66.92 42.02
C ALA A 465 23.64 68.26 42.17
N PRO A 466 24.37 68.77 41.15
CA PRO A 466 24.93 70.13 41.15
C PRO A 466 23.88 71.22 41.43
N ILE A 467 22.73 71.20 40.74
CA ILE A 467 21.66 72.20 40.93
C ILE A 467 21.16 72.21 42.38
N ASN A 468 20.94 71.02 42.97
CA ASN A 468 20.56 70.91 44.38
C ASN A 468 21.65 71.39 45.35
N ARG A 469 22.94 71.26 44.98
CA ARG A 469 24.06 71.77 45.80
C ARG A 469 24.14 73.30 45.74
N GLU A 470 24.01 73.88 44.55
CA GLU A 470 23.96 75.33 44.35
C GLU A 470 22.76 75.96 45.05
N MET A 471 21.58 75.34 44.94
CA MET A 471 20.37 75.76 45.66
C MET A 471 20.59 75.77 47.18
N ARG A 472 21.24 74.73 47.75
CA ARG A 472 21.59 74.69 49.18
C ARG A 472 22.60 75.77 49.56
N HIS A 473 23.60 76.05 48.73
CA HIS A 473 24.55 77.15 48.96
C HIS A 473 23.87 78.52 48.91
N LEU A 474 22.95 78.75 47.96
CA LEU A 474 22.14 79.97 47.86
C LEU A 474 21.24 80.15 49.09
N ILE A 475 20.52 79.10 49.51
CA ILE A 475 19.70 79.10 50.73
C ILE A 475 20.56 79.44 51.95
N THR A 476 21.74 78.83 52.09
CA THR A 476 22.66 79.10 53.20
C THR A 476 23.17 80.54 53.18
N SER A 477 23.49 81.08 52.00
CA SER A 477 23.92 82.47 51.83
C SER A 477 22.81 83.46 52.21
N LEU A 478 21.58 83.24 51.74
CA LEU A 478 20.41 84.04 52.09
C LEU A 478 20.06 83.95 53.58
N GLN A 479 20.16 82.78 54.20
CA GLN A 479 20.00 82.60 55.64
C GLN A 479 21.06 83.36 56.44
N ASN A 480 22.33 83.29 56.03
CA ASN A 480 23.42 84.05 56.65
C ASN A 480 23.20 85.56 56.53
N HIS A 481 22.82 86.06 55.36
CA HIS A 481 22.55 87.49 55.16
C HIS A 481 21.32 87.96 55.96
N ASN A 482 20.25 87.15 56.02
CA ASN A 482 19.09 87.41 56.88
C ASN A 482 19.48 87.42 58.37
N GLY A 483 20.41 86.56 58.79
CA GLY A 483 21.02 86.55 60.12
C GLY A 483 21.86 87.80 60.41
N GLN A 484 22.66 88.26 59.46
CA GLN A 484 23.42 89.51 59.54
C GLN A 484 22.47 90.71 59.70
N LEU A 485 21.46 90.84 58.83
CA LEU A 485 20.43 91.89 58.90
C LEU A 485 19.68 91.87 60.24
N LYS A 486 19.32 90.69 60.76
CA LYS A 486 18.76 90.55 62.12
C LYS A 486 19.73 91.05 63.19
N GLY A 487 21.02 90.75 63.06
CA GLY A 487 22.08 91.26 63.95
C GLY A 487 22.26 92.77 63.88
N GLU A 488 22.21 93.35 62.69
CA GLU A 488 22.26 94.81 62.46
C GLU A 488 21.02 95.51 63.03
N VAL A 489 19.81 95.00 62.76
CA VAL A 489 18.57 95.47 63.39
C VAL A 489 18.69 95.38 64.92
N HIS A 490 19.32 94.35 65.47
CA HIS A 490 19.58 94.27 66.91
C HIS A 490 20.60 95.31 67.40
N ARG A 491 21.64 95.63 66.61
CA ARG A 491 22.60 96.72 66.90
C ARG A 491 21.93 98.09 66.83
N TYR A 492 21.10 98.36 65.83
CA TYR A 492 20.34 99.60 65.72
C TYR A 492 19.30 99.71 66.85
N LYS A 493 18.60 98.63 67.20
CA LYS A 493 17.66 98.59 68.34
C LYS A 493 18.37 98.76 69.69
N ARG A 494 19.63 98.34 69.82
CA ARG A 494 20.48 98.66 70.99
C ARG A 494 20.87 100.14 70.98
N LYS A 495 21.50 100.64 69.91
CA LYS A 495 21.85 102.07 69.76
C LYS A 495 20.67 103.00 70.00
N TYR A 496 19.47 102.64 69.54
CA TYR A 496 18.24 103.39 69.79
C TYR A 496 17.83 103.37 71.27
N LYS A 497 17.93 102.23 71.97
CA LYS A 497 17.75 102.20 73.43
C LYS A 497 18.80 103.04 74.15
N ASP A 498 20.07 102.90 73.78
CA ASP A 498 21.18 103.63 74.39
C ASP A 498 20.96 105.15 74.22
N ALA A 499 20.72 105.61 72.99
CA ALA A 499 20.39 107.00 72.66
C ALA A 499 19.08 107.48 73.32
N ALA A 500 18.09 106.62 73.53
CA ALA A 500 16.88 106.97 74.27
C ALA A 500 17.16 107.14 75.78
N THR A 501 18.04 106.33 76.37
CA THR A 501 18.50 106.53 77.76
C THR A 501 19.38 107.78 77.91
N GLU A 502 20.17 108.11 76.89
CA GLU A 502 20.93 109.36 76.80
C GLU A 502 19.99 110.57 76.65
N ASN A 503 18.95 110.48 75.83
CA ASN A 503 17.90 111.51 75.73
C ASN A 503 17.16 111.69 77.08
N LEU A 504 16.97 110.61 77.84
CA LEU A 504 16.42 110.67 79.20
C LEU A 504 17.37 111.33 80.21
N LYS A 505 18.69 111.15 80.09
CA LYS A 505 19.70 111.88 80.88
C LYS A 505 19.71 113.36 80.52
N LEU A 506 19.82 113.68 79.22
CA LEU A 506 19.80 115.06 78.72
C LEU A 506 18.50 115.79 79.10
N ARG A 507 17.35 115.10 79.12
CA ARG A 507 16.10 115.66 79.65
C ARG A 507 16.16 115.97 81.13
N LYS A 508 16.74 115.09 81.96
CA LYS A 508 16.98 115.37 83.38
C LYS A 508 18.00 116.48 83.62
N GLU A 509 19.04 116.57 82.79
CA GLU A 509 20.01 117.67 82.84
C GLU A 509 19.34 119.01 82.45
N VAL A 510 18.45 119.01 81.46
CA VAL A 510 17.60 120.18 81.12
C VAL A 510 16.60 120.51 82.23
N GLU A 511 16.00 119.52 82.90
CA GLU A 511 15.15 119.73 84.09
C GLU A 511 15.96 120.33 85.25
N GLU A 512 17.19 119.85 85.50
CA GLU A 512 18.09 120.40 86.50
C GLU A 512 18.61 121.81 86.17
N ILE A 513 18.83 122.12 84.89
CA ILE A 513 19.22 123.46 84.43
C ILE A 513 18.04 124.43 84.57
N ASN A 514 16.83 124.03 84.17
CA ASN A 514 15.61 124.81 84.38
C ASN A 514 15.33 125.03 85.88
N ALA A 515 15.55 124.01 86.72
CA ALA A 515 15.42 124.14 88.18
C ALA A 515 16.45 125.09 88.81
N LYS A 516 17.59 125.36 88.13
CA LYS A 516 18.63 126.31 88.55
C LYS A 516 18.44 127.73 87.98
N LEU A 517 17.42 127.95 87.13
CA LEU A 517 17.15 129.23 86.44
C LEU A 517 15.68 129.68 86.50
N GLY A 518 14.89 129.14 87.43
CA GLY A 518 13.42 129.27 87.44
C GLY A 518 12.79 129.71 88.76
N SER A 519 13.23 130.83 89.37
CA SER A 519 12.68 131.33 90.63
C SER A 519 12.19 132.78 90.61
N GLU A 520 11.23 133.12 89.72
CA GLU A 520 10.11 134.03 90.06
C GLU A 520 9.04 134.14 88.95
N SER A 521 7.76 133.91 89.33
CA SER A 521 6.51 134.43 88.71
C SER A 521 6.18 134.17 87.21
N LYS A 522 4.92 134.00 86.78
CA LYS A 522 3.62 133.79 87.48
C LYS A 522 2.59 133.13 86.53
N LYS A 523 1.50 132.62 87.11
CA LYS A 523 0.36 131.90 86.48
C LYS A 523 -0.26 132.59 85.25
N GLN A 524 -0.79 131.78 84.32
CA GLN A 524 -2.23 131.83 83.98
C GLN A 524 -2.74 130.46 83.47
N GLU A 525 -4.06 130.28 83.43
CA GLU A 525 -4.78 129.01 83.18
C GLU A 525 -5.44 128.96 81.78
N ILE A 526 -5.81 127.76 81.30
CA ILE A 526 -7.11 127.45 80.68
C ILE A 526 -7.25 125.91 80.47
N LYS A 527 -8.50 125.40 80.39
CA LYS A 527 -8.86 123.98 80.20
C LYS A 527 -9.50 123.70 78.83
N THR A 528 -9.30 122.50 78.29
CA THR A 528 -10.26 121.57 77.62
C THR A 528 -9.49 120.26 77.30
N GLU A 529 -9.93 119.02 77.53
CA GLU A 529 -11.16 118.25 77.20
C GLU A 529 -11.17 117.58 75.80
N GLY A 530 -11.47 116.26 75.74
CA GLY A 530 -11.99 115.56 74.53
C GLY A 530 -11.29 114.27 74.06
N GLY A 531 -12.04 113.17 73.89
CA GLY A 531 -11.65 111.92 73.18
C GLY A 531 -10.83 110.88 73.98
N GLN A 532 -11.13 109.57 74.10
CA GLN A 532 -12.06 108.64 73.40
C GLN A 532 -11.83 108.52 71.89
N GLN A 533 -11.78 107.35 71.24
CA GLN A 533 -11.94 105.90 71.59
C GLN A 533 -10.65 105.13 71.16
N GLY A 534 -10.42 103.80 71.29
CA GLY A 534 -11.22 102.58 71.50
C GLY A 534 -10.67 101.50 70.53
N VAL A 535 -10.38 100.26 70.95
CA VAL A 535 -11.34 99.11 71.03
C VAL A 535 -11.82 98.70 69.63
N LYS A 536 -11.60 97.47 69.11
CA LYS A 536 -11.09 96.19 69.68
C LYS A 536 -10.48 95.30 68.54
N GLU A 537 -9.65 94.26 68.76
CA GLU A 537 -9.99 92.83 69.00
C GLU A 537 -11.07 92.24 68.04
N GLU A 538 -11.14 90.97 67.63
CA GLU A 538 -10.38 89.68 67.76
C GLU A 538 -11.08 88.63 66.81
N SER A 539 -10.86 87.31 66.74
CA SER A 539 -9.76 86.32 66.94
C SER A 539 -10.30 84.92 66.54
N ALA A 540 -9.41 83.94 66.28
CA ALA A 540 -9.66 82.48 66.28
C ALA A 540 -10.79 81.93 65.36
N GLY A 541 -11.01 80.61 65.19
CA GLY A 541 -10.27 79.38 65.55
C GLY A 541 -10.87 78.23 64.72
N ASP A 542 -10.08 77.33 64.13
CA ASP A 542 -9.61 76.04 64.69
C ASP A 542 -10.72 74.95 64.80
N GLY A 543 -10.41 73.68 64.45
CA GLY A 543 -11.41 72.58 64.48
C GLY A 543 -11.22 71.38 63.52
N LEU A 544 -10.70 70.29 64.08
CA LEU A 544 -10.35 68.96 63.54
C LEU A 544 -11.35 68.12 62.67
N THR A 545 -10.77 67.36 61.72
CA THR A 545 -10.98 65.90 61.38
C THR A 545 -12.18 65.30 60.60
N ASN A 546 -11.81 64.40 59.65
CA ASN A 546 -12.25 62.99 59.45
C ASN A 546 -13.25 62.53 58.33
N ILE A 547 -12.94 61.31 57.81
CA ILE A 547 -13.79 60.27 57.12
C ILE A 547 -13.94 60.24 55.56
N LYS A 548 -13.25 59.24 54.98
CA LYS A 548 -13.55 58.23 53.90
C LYS A 548 -14.34 58.50 52.59
N GLU A 549 -13.81 57.81 51.56
CA GLU A 549 -14.47 56.95 50.54
C GLU A 549 -14.89 57.47 49.14
N GLU A 550 -15.06 56.47 48.27
CA GLU A 550 -14.84 56.33 46.80
C GLU A 550 -15.70 57.19 45.83
N GLY A 551 -15.32 57.19 44.53
CA GLY A 551 -16.33 56.94 43.48
C GLY A 551 -16.36 57.80 42.20
N ILE A 552 -15.51 57.44 41.21
CA ILE A 552 -15.88 57.30 39.77
C ILE A 552 -16.32 58.53 38.91
N MET A 553 -15.93 58.47 37.62
CA MET A 553 -16.49 59.11 36.40
C MET A 553 -15.98 60.48 35.85
N LYS A 554 -15.57 60.38 34.56
CA LYS A 554 -15.96 61.19 33.37
C LYS A 554 -15.18 62.43 32.90
N THR A 555 -14.64 62.28 31.68
CA THR A 555 -14.52 63.23 30.53
C THR A 555 -13.71 64.54 30.75
N GLU A 556 -13.25 65.29 29.73
CA GLU A 556 -13.56 65.35 28.28
C GLU A 556 -12.41 65.97 27.43
N LEU A 557 -12.61 66.13 26.11
CA LEU A 557 -11.92 67.05 25.15
C LEU A 557 -10.48 66.70 24.67
N ASP A 558 -10.03 66.98 23.43
CA ASP A 558 -10.71 67.34 22.15
C ASP A 558 -9.73 67.24 20.91
N GLY A 559 -10.25 67.37 19.67
CA GLY A 559 -9.50 67.51 18.39
C GLY A 559 -9.76 66.38 17.37
N THR A 560 -10.74 66.44 16.44
CA THR A 560 -10.82 67.19 15.15
C THR A 560 -9.77 66.75 14.10
N ASP A 561 -10.04 66.53 12.81
CA ASP A 561 -11.10 66.92 11.83
C ASP A 561 -11.42 65.73 10.85
N ASP A 562 -12.63 65.48 10.29
CA ASP A 562 -13.50 66.19 9.30
C ASP A 562 -13.14 65.87 7.80
N GLU A 563 -14.00 65.59 6.79
CA GLU A 563 -15.42 65.14 6.67
C GLU A 563 -15.77 64.59 5.23
N ASN A 564 -17.06 64.57 4.84
CA ASN A 564 -17.70 64.27 3.53
C ASN A 564 -17.50 62.86 2.89
N ILE A 565 -18.51 62.03 2.56
CA ILE A 565 -19.98 62.09 2.36
C ILE A 565 -20.48 62.55 0.95
N LYS A 566 -21.19 61.66 0.25
CA LYS A 566 -22.54 61.91 -0.34
C LYS A 566 -23.27 60.63 -0.78
N LYS A 567 -24.61 60.71 -0.88
CA LYS A 567 -25.57 59.63 -1.20
C LYS A 567 -26.52 60.06 -2.33
N GLU A 568 -27.16 59.08 -2.98
CA GLU A 568 -28.59 58.94 -3.39
C GLU A 568 -28.64 57.75 -4.38
N GLU A 569 -29.48 56.70 -4.28
CA GLU A 569 -30.96 56.60 -4.28
C GLU A 569 -31.61 57.00 -5.64
N GLY A 570 -32.47 56.20 -6.30
CA GLY A 570 -32.98 54.83 -6.05
C GLY A 570 -33.99 54.38 -7.14
N VAL A 571 -34.68 53.23 -6.97
CA VAL A 571 -35.77 52.69 -7.86
C VAL A 571 -35.27 52.25 -9.28
N SER A 572 -35.90 51.41 -10.14
CA SER A 572 -37.29 50.90 -10.36
C SER A 572 -37.35 49.39 -10.78
N SER A 573 -38.48 48.91 -11.34
CA SER A 573 -38.67 47.57 -11.95
C SER A 573 -39.76 47.58 -13.05
N ALA A 574 -39.59 46.82 -14.18
CA ALA A 574 -40.65 46.46 -15.15
C ALA A 574 -40.21 45.32 -16.14
N LYS A 575 -41.16 44.77 -16.94
CA LYS A 575 -40.98 43.63 -17.89
C LYS A 575 -41.41 43.97 -19.34
N SER A 576 -40.78 43.35 -20.35
CA SER A 576 -41.37 42.76 -21.60
C SER A 576 -40.21 42.38 -22.56
N GLU A 577 -40.07 41.20 -23.20
CA GLU A 577 -40.91 40.33 -24.07
C GLU A 577 -40.75 40.53 -25.60
N LYS A 578 -40.41 39.40 -26.28
CA LYS A 578 -40.70 38.95 -27.67
C LYS A 578 -39.98 39.48 -28.94
N ASP A 579 -39.72 38.49 -29.81
CA ASP A 579 -39.75 38.37 -31.29
C ASP A 579 -39.16 39.46 -32.23
N GLY A 580 -38.62 39.16 -33.44
CA GLY A 580 -38.30 37.88 -34.08
C GLY A 580 -38.22 37.91 -35.63
N SER A 581 -37.57 36.90 -36.23
CA SER A 581 -37.69 36.41 -37.65
C SER A 581 -36.99 37.11 -38.84
N SER A 582 -36.76 36.28 -39.89
CA SER A 582 -36.60 36.57 -41.35
C SER A 582 -35.22 37.07 -41.86
N VAL A 583 -34.50 36.34 -42.74
CA VAL A 583 -34.72 35.98 -44.18
C VAL A 583 -34.40 37.15 -45.13
N GLY A 584 -33.65 37.01 -46.25
CA GLY A 584 -32.93 35.86 -46.85
C GLY A 584 -32.75 36.04 -48.37
N SER A 585 -32.02 35.13 -49.06
CA SER A 585 -31.86 35.07 -50.55
C SER A 585 -31.09 36.23 -51.22
N LEU A 586 -30.54 36.16 -52.46
CA LEU A 586 -30.49 35.10 -53.49
C LEU A 586 -29.21 35.21 -54.37
N MET A 587 -29.03 34.27 -55.32
CA MET A 587 -27.92 34.12 -56.28
C MET A 587 -27.90 35.18 -57.42
N ASP A 588 -26.75 35.37 -58.11
CA ASP A 588 -26.50 34.74 -59.43
C ASP A 588 -25.00 34.75 -59.86
N LYS A 589 -24.72 34.25 -61.06
CA LYS A 589 -23.41 33.95 -61.70
C LYS A 589 -22.80 35.23 -62.36
N LYS A 590 -21.65 35.26 -63.07
CA LYS A 590 -20.91 34.22 -63.83
C LYS A 590 -19.49 34.70 -64.22
N GLU A 591 -18.55 33.75 -64.38
CA GLU A 591 -17.29 33.81 -65.18
C GLU A 591 -16.23 34.93 -64.95
N GLY A 592 -14.98 34.51 -64.72
CA GLY A 592 -13.77 35.36 -64.72
C GLY A 592 -12.61 34.75 -63.94
N GLN A 593 -11.51 34.38 -64.61
CA GLN A 593 -10.36 33.68 -63.96
C GLN A 593 -9.33 34.65 -63.34
N SER A 594 -8.44 34.09 -62.49
CA SER A 594 -7.14 34.63 -62.05
C SER A 594 -7.01 35.52 -60.79
N SER A 595 -8.03 35.64 -59.91
CA SER A 595 -7.90 36.41 -58.65
C SER A 595 -8.33 35.72 -57.33
N ALA A 596 -8.99 34.56 -57.38
CA ALA A 596 -9.69 33.99 -56.20
C ALA A 596 -8.79 33.68 -54.98
N CYS A 597 -7.58 33.17 -55.20
CA CYS A 597 -6.75 32.55 -54.16
C CYS A 597 -6.16 33.50 -53.09
N LYS A 598 -6.35 34.83 -53.21
CA LYS A 598 -6.06 35.78 -52.13
C LYS A 598 -7.29 36.13 -51.29
N ILE A 599 -8.42 36.42 -51.93
CA ILE A 599 -9.61 36.94 -51.24
C ILE A 599 -10.25 35.87 -50.34
N GLU A 600 -10.31 34.62 -50.78
CA GLU A 600 -10.78 33.50 -49.93
C GLU A 600 -9.90 33.28 -48.69
N LYS A 601 -8.61 33.62 -48.79
CA LYS A 601 -7.67 33.45 -47.68
C LYS A 601 -7.85 34.55 -46.62
N GLU A 602 -7.99 35.79 -47.05
CA GLU A 602 -8.29 36.91 -46.14
C GLU A 602 -9.66 36.76 -45.47
N THR A 603 -10.69 36.26 -46.16
CA THR A 603 -12.00 36.00 -45.54
C THR A 603 -11.95 34.85 -44.53
N LEU A 604 -11.27 33.73 -44.84
CA LEU A 604 -11.08 32.62 -43.89
C LEU A 604 -10.26 33.03 -42.66
N GLU A 605 -9.23 33.86 -42.82
CA GLU A 605 -8.43 34.39 -41.70
C GLU A 605 -9.24 35.42 -40.87
N ALA A 606 -10.07 36.27 -41.51
CA ALA A 606 -11.01 37.17 -40.83
C ALA A 606 -12.16 36.42 -40.11
N GLN A 607 -12.55 35.24 -40.59
CA GLN A 607 -13.58 34.41 -39.97
C GLN A 607 -13.02 33.62 -38.77
N ARG A 608 -11.85 32.97 -38.92
CA ARG A 608 -11.12 32.36 -37.80
C ARG A 608 -10.81 33.34 -36.67
N THR A 609 -10.41 34.58 -36.99
CA THR A 609 -10.13 35.60 -35.97
C THR A 609 -11.38 36.17 -35.29
N LYS A 610 -12.59 35.99 -35.86
CA LYS A 610 -13.86 36.21 -35.16
C LYS A 610 -14.23 35.03 -34.27
N GLU A 611 -14.10 33.81 -34.77
CA GLU A 611 -14.35 32.58 -34.00
C GLU A 611 -13.45 32.49 -32.76
N LEU A 612 -12.16 32.76 -32.90
CA LEU A 612 -11.21 32.85 -31.78
C LEU A 612 -11.62 33.90 -30.74
N LYS A 613 -12.09 35.08 -31.16
CA LYS A 613 -12.56 36.13 -30.24
C LYS A 613 -13.88 35.79 -29.55
N ILE A 614 -14.74 34.98 -30.18
CA ILE A 614 -15.96 34.46 -29.57
C ILE A 614 -15.60 33.41 -28.51
N ALA A 615 -14.70 32.48 -28.82
CA ALA A 615 -14.20 31.48 -27.88
C ALA A 615 -13.45 32.13 -26.70
N GLU A 616 -12.61 33.14 -26.96
CA GLU A 616 -11.92 33.92 -25.92
C GLU A 616 -12.92 34.69 -25.03
N ALA A 617 -13.94 35.33 -25.61
CA ALA A 617 -15.01 35.98 -24.86
C ALA A 617 -15.87 35.00 -24.04
N GLU A 618 -16.00 33.75 -24.49
CA GLU A 618 -16.68 32.67 -23.77
C GLU A 618 -15.84 32.13 -22.61
N VAL A 619 -14.54 31.88 -22.81
CA VAL A 619 -13.59 31.55 -21.74
C VAL A 619 -13.53 32.66 -20.69
N VAL A 620 -13.49 33.93 -21.08
CA VAL A 620 -13.54 35.08 -20.16
C VAL A 620 -14.90 35.16 -19.42
N ARG A 621 -16.00 34.70 -20.03
CA ARG A 621 -17.32 34.64 -19.38
C ARG A 621 -17.36 33.52 -18.35
N ASP A 622 -16.81 32.35 -18.66
CA ASP A 622 -16.79 31.22 -17.74
C ASP A 622 -15.79 31.42 -16.60
N LEU A 623 -14.60 31.98 -16.86
CA LEU A 623 -13.66 32.40 -15.80
C LEU A 623 -14.29 33.43 -14.84
N LYS A 624 -15.16 34.34 -15.34
CA LYS A 624 -15.94 35.24 -14.47
C LYS A 624 -17.02 34.50 -13.67
N SER A 625 -17.62 33.45 -14.23
CA SER A 625 -18.55 32.57 -13.53
C SER A 625 -17.85 31.80 -12.40
N GLN A 626 -16.72 31.15 -12.71
CA GLN A 626 -15.87 30.43 -11.76
C GLN A 626 -15.35 31.35 -10.65
N LEU A 627 -14.87 32.56 -10.99
CA LEU A 627 -14.44 33.56 -10.00
C LEU A 627 -15.58 34.01 -9.09
N LYS A 628 -16.80 34.20 -9.63
CA LYS A 628 -17.98 34.56 -8.84
C LYS A 628 -18.43 33.41 -7.93
N LYS A 629 -18.29 32.16 -8.38
CA LYS A 629 -18.52 30.97 -7.55
C LYS A 629 -17.51 30.91 -6.41
N ALA A 630 -16.20 30.95 -6.70
CA ALA A 630 -15.15 30.95 -5.69
C ALA A 630 -15.28 32.10 -4.67
N MET A 631 -15.75 33.28 -5.10
CA MET A 631 -16.11 34.41 -4.22
C MET A 631 -17.30 34.16 -3.30
N ASN A 632 -18.22 33.26 -3.66
CA ASN A 632 -19.29 32.80 -2.77
C ASN A 632 -18.79 31.67 -1.87
N ASP A 633 -18.10 30.66 -2.43
CA ASP A 633 -17.49 29.56 -1.69
C ASP A 633 -16.56 30.09 -0.58
N GLN A 634 -15.81 31.18 -0.83
CA GLN A 634 -14.98 31.88 0.17
C GLN A 634 -15.80 32.55 1.29
N LYS A 635 -16.98 33.12 0.97
CA LYS A 635 -17.87 33.74 1.97
C LYS A 635 -18.57 32.70 2.83
N GLU A 636 -19.02 31.60 2.22
CA GLU A 636 -19.58 30.45 2.92
C GLU A 636 -18.54 29.80 3.83
N LEU A 637 -17.31 29.58 3.33
CA LEU A 637 -16.20 29.09 4.14
C LEU A 637 -15.85 30.05 5.29
N LYS A 638 -15.85 31.36 5.06
CA LYS A 638 -15.63 32.36 6.13
C LYS A 638 -16.74 32.31 7.18
N LEU A 639 -18.00 32.22 6.76
CA LEU A 639 -19.15 32.14 7.66
C LEU A 639 -19.14 30.82 8.46
N LEU A 640 -18.75 29.71 7.84
CA LEU A 640 -18.41 28.47 8.55
C LEU A 640 -17.28 28.70 9.55
N LEU A 641 -16.20 29.37 9.17
CA LEU A 641 -15.04 29.60 10.06
C LEU A 641 -15.40 30.47 11.28
N ASP A 642 -16.23 31.49 11.10
CA ASP A 642 -16.66 32.38 12.17
C ASP A 642 -17.70 31.70 13.07
N MET A 643 -18.59 30.84 12.54
CA MET A 643 -19.34 29.86 13.35
C MET A 643 -18.41 28.90 14.12
N TYR A 644 -17.36 28.39 13.47
CA TYR A 644 -16.41 27.45 14.06
C TYR A 644 -15.53 28.08 15.15
N LYS A 645 -15.41 29.40 15.19
CA LYS A 645 -14.80 30.17 16.31
C LYS A 645 -15.79 30.41 17.45
N GLY A 646 -17.06 30.65 17.14
CA GLY A 646 -18.11 30.95 18.13
C GLY A 646 -18.60 29.73 18.93
N VAL A 647 -18.26 28.51 18.51
CA VAL A 647 -18.67 27.25 19.16
C VAL A 647 -17.52 26.66 19.97
N SER A 648 -17.81 26.16 21.17
CA SER A 648 -16.81 25.56 22.07
C SER A 648 -16.11 24.35 21.45
N LYS A 649 -14.94 23.98 21.99
CA LYS A 649 -14.18 22.79 21.54
C LYS A 649 -15.05 21.52 21.65
N ASP A 650 -15.60 21.27 22.82
CA ASP A 650 -16.38 20.07 23.15
C ASP A 650 -17.61 19.92 22.23
N GLN A 651 -18.29 21.02 21.91
CA GLN A 651 -19.45 21.03 21.03
C GLN A 651 -19.06 20.78 19.55
N ARG A 652 -17.86 21.19 19.12
CA ARG A 652 -17.31 20.84 17.79
C ARG A 652 -16.90 19.37 17.72
N GLU A 653 -16.20 18.86 18.73
CA GLU A 653 -15.81 17.45 18.83
C GLU A 653 -17.04 16.53 18.88
N LYS A 654 -18.09 16.93 19.62
CA LYS A 654 -19.39 16.24 19.64
C LYS A 654 -20.08 16.21 18.26
N VAL A 655 -20.07 17.32 17.51
CA VAL A 655 -20.64 17.36 16.15
C VAL A 655 -19.82 16.49 15.18
N GLN A 656 -18.49 16.49 15.31
CA GLN A 656 -17.62 15.65 14.50
C GLN A 656 -17.83 14.15 14.80
N LEU A 657 -17.96 13.77 16.07
CA LEU A 657 -18.33 12.42 16.50
C LEU A 657 -19.69 11.98 15.93
N MET A 658 -20.73 12.81 16.03
CA MET A 658 -22.04 12.52 15.44
C MET A 658 -22.00 12.40 13.91
N ALA A 659 -21.12 13.15 13.23
CA ALA A 659 -20.91 13.02 11.80
C ALA A 659 -20.22 11.71 11.42
N THR A 660 -19.19 11.29 12.16
CA THR A 660 -18.54 9.98 11.97
C THR A 660 -19.47 8.82 12.30
N GLU A 661 -20.27 8.93 13.37
CA GLU A 661 -21.26 7.92 13.75
C GLU A 661 -22.33 7.77 12.66
N LYS A 662 -22.84 8.88 12.12
CA LYS A 662 -23.82 8.86 11.01
C LYS A 662 -23.23 8.23 9.73
N LYS A 663 -21.95 8.46 9.43
CA LYS A 663 -21.26 7.84 8.29
C LYS A 663 -21.13 6.32 8.47
N LEU A 664 -20.62 5.88 9.63
CA LEU A 664 -20.49 4.45 9.96
C LEU A 664 -21.85 3.73 9.97
N ARG A 665 -22.93 4.39 10.43
CA ARG A 665 -24.29 3.84 10.34
C ARG A 665 -24.76 3.65 8.89
N SER A 666 -24.46 4.60 8.00
CA SER A 666 -24.72 4.43 6.55
C SER A 666 -23.97 3.23 5.99
N GLU A 667 -22.68 3.13 6.28
CA GLU A 667 -21.81 2.05 5.78
C GLU A 667 -22.27 0.67 6.28
N ILE A 668 -22.72 0.57 7.53
CA ILE A 668 -23.32 -0.66 8.09
C ILE A 668 -24.62 -1.03 7.36
N ASP A 669 -25.51 -0.07 7.08
CA ASP A 669 -26.77 -0.36 6.39
C ASP A 669 -26.57 -0.64 4.89
N ASP A 670 -25.57 -0.03 4.24
CA ASP A 670 -25.14 -0.37 2.88
C ASP A 670 -24.54 -1.79 2.82
N LEU A 671 -23.69 -2.18 3.77
CA LEU A 671 -23.16 -3.55 3.89
C LEU A 671 -24.28 -4.58 4.14
N ARG A 672 -25.26 -4.26 5.00
CA ARG A 672 -26.46 -5.10 5.19
C ARG A 672 -27.28 -5.24 3.90
N ASN A 673 -27.38 -4.18 3.10
CA ASN A 673 -28.05 -4.20 1.81
C ASN A 673 -27.26 -4.92 0.70
N GLN A 674 -25.95 -5.08 0.85
CA GLN A 674 -25.12 -5.95 0.00
C GLN A 674 -25.26 -7.42 0.42
N LEU A 675 -25.21 -7.72 1.73
CA LEU A 675 -25.38 -9.08 2.25
C LEU A 675 -26.77 -9.66 1.88
N LYS A 676 -27.83 -8.84 1.94
CA LYS A 676 -29.18 -9.15 1.42
C LYS A 676 -29.30 -9.31 -0.11
N LYS A 677 -28.23 -9.14 -0.88
CA LYS A 677 -28.17 -9.43 -2.32
C LYS A 677 -27.31 -10.66 -2.64
N MET A 678 -26.66 -11.25 -1.64
CA MET A 678 -25.90 -12.50 -1.73
C MET A 678 -26.62 -13.67 -1.03
N GLN A 679 -27.81 -13.40 -0.49
CA GLN A 679 -28.83 -14.33 -0.02
C GLN A 679 -30.02 -14.31 -0.99
#